data_AF-A0A6L8EVT4-F1
#
_entry.id   AF-A0A6L8EVT4-F1
#
_cell.length_a   1.000
_cell.length_b   1.000
_cell.length_c   1.000
_cell.angle_alpha   90.00
_cell.angle_beta   90.00
_cell.angle_gamma   90.00
#
_symmetry.space_group_name_H-M   'P 1'
#
loop_
_entity.id
_entity.type
_entity.pdbx_description
1 polymer ?
#
loop_
_entity_poly.entity_id
_entity_poly.type
_entity_poly.pdbx_seq_one_letter_code
_entity_poly.pdbx_strand_id
1 'polypeptide(L)'
;MLSVFNKTRGMPPMKHIRKSLLSFFALVLLVSCARVPQQGVSEKLPTLTPELAAEKGKASVVRITGGNLMKIGAGSGFFVQSDKIVTNLHVIARPGPIFAKLSDDDTIWMVEGVTAYDIENDLVVLKIAGEGAPISLGSSDTARKGETVYAIGYPGGGEYKLTEGTIRSSRYRDKWLQTTADISKGNSGGPMLNGKGEVIGISTAVDSSFSYAVPSNLLKTLLSQPAQVEPLVDWYKQKRIRAYGHLQRGEDNYNGNDYKAALTDLNGAVEADPEFTDAYATRGNVAVHYGESMAKYGSITQARQHYHVAIADYTEAIRLDPEDDANYNGRGHTRCHYGEYEAKRRNPTAAQKQYEAAIEDYTKAIKLDSDDDRNYTGRGWAKSLLGALNAEQAEFDKAQKQYQAAIKDCTKAIKLQPEEDTNYSERGWVKFRLGELRTKQGKTAEARKQYQGAIMDSEKAIQLDPDEAFDYHTRGVAKAALGDYNGAIDDLDVAIERSPSYTEAYHSRGKAKRALGQHDAAKTDFERALQSRGRGDVTTQQLERASTEMVRIPAGEFQMGSNEITEATPRHTVYLDEFYIDPYEVTNAQFKAFIDANPEWRKDNIPSEYHDGNYLKHWDGNDYANWQAHHPVVYVSWYAAMAYAKWVGKRLPTEAEWERAARGGVAHKRYVWGNSRDPGRANYGYYGKYTRNVGSYLPNGYGLHDMGGNVWELCLDEYNKNFYRRSPKENPVAGVSDIEALIEDFTSVQTVRVSRGGSWNTRNSPAQAASRGNDTPTNTNSWLGFRCAKSAPRQQDAAAAPTSDTAE
;
A
#
# COMPACT_ATOMS: atom_id res chain seq x y z
N MET A 1 75.09 21.41 -16.58
CA MET A 1 75.22 22.35 -15.44
C MET A 1 74.34 21.80 -14.33
N LEU A 2 74.88 21.05 -13.35
CA LEU A 2 75.36 21.54 -12.03
C LEU A 2 74.27 22.33 -11.28
N SER A 3 73.88 22.13 -10.02
CA SER A 3 74.23 21.22 -8.91
C SER A 3 73.17 21.52 -7.80
N VAL A 4 72.53 20.55 -7.13
CA VAL A 4 72.80 20.15 -5.72
C VAL A 4 72.02 20.91 -4.60
N PHE A 5 71.65 20.13 -3.55
CA PHE A 5 71.41 20.44 -2.10
C PHE A 5 69.98 20.66 -1.53
N ASN A 6 69.37 19.55 -1.08
CA ASN A 6 69.09 19.11 0.31
C ASN A 6 68.59 20.10 1.42
N LYS A 7 67.52 19.66 2.11
CA LYS A 7 67.24 19.66 3.58
C LYS A 7 67.50 20.92 4.43
N THR A 8 66.46 21.46 5.10
CA THR A 8 66.09 21.22 6.52
C THR A 8 65.11 22.29 7.10
N ARG A 9 64.18 21.79 7.93
CA ARG A 9 63.57 22.34 9.17
C ARG A 9 63.20 23.84 9.31
N GLY A 10 61.98 24.07 9.82
CA GLY A 10 61.60 25.22 10.66
C GLY A 10 60.09 25.26 10.90
N MET A 11 59.58 24.69 11.99
CA MET A 11 59.22 25.32 13.29
C MET A 11 57.86 26.06 13.32
N PRO A 12 57.00 25.83 14.33
CA PRO A 12 55.65 26.41 14.50
C PRO A 12 55.65 27.51 15.61
N PRO A 13 54.54 27.92 16.29
CA PRO A 13 53.09 27.91 16.02
C PRO A 13 52.34 29.24 16.33
N MET A 14 51.06 29.28 15.91
CA MET A 14 49.85 29.86 16.55
C MET A 14 49.79 31.32 17.07
N LYS A 15 48.77 32.08 16.61
CA LYS A 15 47.62 32.53 17.44
C LYS A 15 46.51 33.25 16.63
N HIS A 16 45.28 32.96 17.05
CA HIS A 16 43.93 33.56 16.85
C HIS A 16 43.71 34.82 16.00
N ILE A 17 42.56 34.89 15.30
CA ILE A 17 41.34 35.70 15.63
C ILE A 17 40.39 35.76 14.39
N ARG A 18 39.08 35.61 14.64
CA ARG A 18 37.95 35.76 13.70
C ARG A 18 37.67 37.23 13.29
N LYS A 19 37.16 37.43 12.05
CA LYS A 19 36.06 38.33 11.58
C LYS A 19 36.37 38.75 10.13
N SER A 20 35.54 38.49 9.10
CA SER A 20 34.17 38.93 8.78
C SER A 20 34.14 40.13 7.83
N LEU A 21 33.22 40.06 6.85
CA LEU A 21 32.60 41.12 6.03
C LEU A 21 33.41 41.63 4.82
N LEU A 22 32.93 41.33 3.60
CA LEU A 22 32.06 42.19 2.75
C LEU A 22 32.85 43.40 2.20
N SER A 23 32.95 43.67 0.90
CA SER A 23 31.82 43.91 0.00
C SER A 23 32.29 44.52 -1.34
N PHE A 24 31.48 44.30 -2.37
CA PHE A 24 31.03 45.27 -3.40
C PHE A 24 31.71 45.37 -4.79
N PHE A 25 30.85 45.02 -5.78
CA PHE A 25 30.51 45.71 -7.06
C PHE A 25 31.58 45.80 -8.17
N ALA A 26 31.41 45.16 -9.35
CA ALA A 26 30.53 45.52 -10.50
C ALA A 26 31.13 46.71 -11.31
N LEU A 27 31.16 46.80 -12.65
CA LEU A 27 30.63 46.08 -13.81
C LEU A 27 31.25 46.76 -15.08
N VAL A 28 31.67 45.95 -16.08
CA VAL A 28 31.59 46.08 -17.56
C VAL A 28 31.97 47.38 -18.31
N LEU A 29 32.78 47.21 -19.37
CA LEU A 29 32.81 47.82 -20.75
C LEU A 29 34.28 47.74 -21.23
N LEU A 30 34.71 47.26 -22.41
CA LEU A 30 34.22 47.36 -23.79
C LEU A 30 34.95 46.32 -24.69
N VAL A 31 34.38 46.15 -25.87
CA VAL A 31 34.61 45.14 -26.90
C VAL A 31 35.79 45.45 -27.85
N SER A 32 36.40 44.37 -28.38
CA SER A 32 37.18 44.22 -29.63
C SER A 32 38.64 44.68 -29.72
N CYS A 33 39.57 43.71 -29.85
CA CYS A 33 40.24 43.42 -31.13
C CYS A 33 41.14 42.16 -31.04
N ALA A 34 40.84 41.22 -31.94
CA ALA A 34 41.59 40.06 -32.44
C ALA A 34 42.97 39.67 -31.87
N ARG A 35 43.08 38.38 -31.46
CA ARG A 35 44.19 37.48 -31.84
C ARG A 35 43.71 36.02 -31.90
N VAL A 36 43.92 35.43 -33.08
CA VAL A 36 43.72 34.02 -33.48
C VAL A 36 44.84 33.15 -32.85
N PRO A 37 44.64 31.83 -32.67
CA PRO A 37 44.80 31.15 -31.39
C PRO A 37 46.13 30.41 -31.24
N GLN A 38 46.54 30.16 -29.99
CA GLN A 38 47.39 29.03 -29.66
C GLN A 38 46.52 27.92 -29.09
N GLN A 39 46.47 26.80 -29.82
CA GLN A 39 45.91 25.53 -29.39
C GLN A 39 46.62 25.07 -28.09
N GLY A 40 45.95 25.27 -26.96
CA GLY A 40 46.08 24.39 -25.80
C GLY A 40 44.93 23.38 -25.88
N VAL A 41 45.20 22.22 -26.48
CA VAL A 41 44.26 21.09 -26.43
C VAL A 41 44.25 20.61 -24.98
N SER A 42 43.25 21.05 -24.22
CA SER A 42 42.76 20.29 -23.09
C SER A 42 42.00 19.11 -23.68
N GLU A 43 42.65 17.95 -23.79
CA GLU A 43 41.94 16.69 -24.06
C GLU A 43 40.97 16.46 -22.90
N LYS A 44 39.70 16.88 -23.09
CA LYS A 44 38.60 16.33 -22.32
C LYS A 44 38.62 14.82 -22.56
N LEU A 45 38.95 14.05 -21.53
CA LEU A 45 38.73 12.61 -21.50
C LEU A 45 37.37 12.29 -22.14
N PRO A 46 37.27 11.31 -23.05
CA PRO A 46 36.03 11.01 -23.74
C PRO A 46 34.96 10.67 -22.70
N THR A 47 33.84 11.38 -22.77
CA THR A 47 32.67 11.10 -21.93
C THR A 47 32.06 9.80 -22.45
N LEU A 48 31.82 8.82 -21.57
CA LEU A 48 31.23 7.54 -21.88
C LEU A 48 29.87 7.75 -22.58
N THR A 49 29.76 7.28 -23.83
CA THR A 49 28.49 7.28 -24.55
C THR A 49 27.64 6.08 -24.12
N PRO A 50 26.30 6.15 -24.25
CA PRO A 50 25.41 5.02 -23.95
C PRO A 50 25.78 3.74 -24.72
N GLU A 51 26.26 3.86 -25.96
CA GLU A 51 26.67 2.71 -26.78
C GLU A 51 27.89 2.00 -26.19
N LEU A 52 28.91 2.77 -25.78
CA LEU A 52 30.11 2.21 -25.16
C LEU A 52 29.82 1.64 -23.76
N ALA A 53 28.91 2.27 -23.02
CA ALA A 53 28.41 1.74 -21.75
C ALA A 53 27.66 0.41 -21.94
N ALA A 54 26.85 0.31 -23.00
CA ALA A 54 26.14 -0.91 -23.36
C ALA A 54 27.09 -2.03 -23.79
N GLU A 55 28.13 -1.72 -24.57
CA GLU A 55 29.17 -2.67 -24.96
C GLU A 55 29.92 -3.23 -23.75
N LYS A 56 30.41 -2.36 -22.86
CA LYS A 56 31.03 -2.75 -21.58
C LYS A 56 30.08 -3.61 -20.74
N GLY A 57 28.81 -3.24 -20.70
CA GLY A 57 27.79 -3.96 -19.96
C GLY A 57 27.53 -5.37 -20.50
N LYS A 58 27.37 -5.53 -21.82
CA LYS A 58 27.09 -6.85 -22.44
C LYS A 58 28.22 -7.86 -22.23
N ALA A 59 29.47 -7.39 -22.16
CA ALA A 59 30.64 -8.24 -21.94
C ALA A 59 30.84 -8.69 -20.48
N SER A 60 30.19 -8.01 -19.51
CA SER A 60 30.49 -8.17 -18.08
C SER A 60 29.29 -8.43 -17.18
N VAL A 61 28.12 -7.90 -17.52
CA VAL A 61 26.95 -7.93 -16.66
C VAL A 61 26.16 -9.21 -16.90
N VAL A 62 26.01 -9.99 -15.83
CA VAL A 62 25.35 -11.28 -15.83
C VAL A 62 23.99 -11.20 -15.14
N ARG A 63 23.07 -12.05 -15.57
CA ARG A 63 21.85 -12.37 -14.84
C ARG A 63 22.16 -13.45 -13.82
N ILE A 64 21.81 -13.21 -12.56
CA ILE A 64 21.95 -14.19 -11.49
C ILE A 64 20.61 -14.93 -11.35
N THR A 65 20.65 -16.25 -11.46
CA THR A 65 19.46 -17.11 -11.39
C THR A 65 19.64 -18.26 -10.40
N GLY A 66 18.57 -18.58 -9.68
CA GLY A 66 18.49 -19.79 -8.86
C GLY A 66 18.19 -21.04 -9.69
N GLY A 67 18.12 -22.19 -9.03
CA GLY A 67 18.08 -23.54 -9.61
C GLY A 67 17.03 -23.89 -10.67
N ASN A 68 16.14 -22.97 -11.05
CA ASN A 68 15.30 -23.08 -12.23
C ASN A 68 15.72 -22.01 -13.25
N LEU A 69 16.49 -22.41 -14.26
CA LEU A 69 16.97 -21.55 -15.35
C LEU A 69 15.86 -20.92 -16.20
N MET A 70 14.62 -21.41 -16.09
CA MET A 70 13.42 -20.89 -16.78
C MET A 70 12.63 -19.88 -15.94
N LYS A 71 12.96 -19.69 -14.66
CA LYS A 71 12.37 -18.61 -13.85
C LYS A 71 13.06 -17.30 -14.16
N ILE A 72 12.27 -16.22 -14.10
CA ILE A 72 12.75 -14.84 -14.08
C ILE A 72 13.91 -14.71 -13.06
N GLY A 73 15.06 -14.20 -13.53
CA GLY A 73 16.29 -14.09 -12.74
C GLY A 73 16.10 -13.37 -11.39
N ALA A 74 16.86 -13.79 -10.38
CA ALA A 74 16.79 -13.25 -9.02
C ALA A 74 17.39 -11.83 -8.91
N GLY A 75 18.35 -11.51 -9.79
CA GLY A 75 19.03 -10.22 -9.82
C GLY A 75 20.09 -10.15 -10.92
N SER A 76 20.94 -9.15 -10.84
CA SER A 76 22.07 -8.88 -11.73
C SER A 76 23.39 -9.01 -10.99
N GLY A 77 24.49 -9.19 -11.72
CA GLY A 77 25.83 -9.14 -11.18
C GLY A 77 26.81 -8.71 -12.27
N PHE A 78 28.06 -8.45 -11.92
CA PHE A 78 29.09 -8.11 -12.91
C PHE A 78 30.47 -8.60 -12.49
N PHE A 79 31.33 -8.83 -13.50
CA PHE A 79 32.70 -9.26 -13.25
C PHE A 79 33.54 -8.12 -12.67
N VAL A 80 34.25 -8.42 -11.57
CA VAL A 80 35.28 -7.54 -10.97
C VAL A 80 36.70 -8.10 -11.13
N GLN A 81 36.79 -9.42 -11.32
CA GLN A 81 37.96 -10.15 -11.80
C GLN A 81 37.46 -11.16 -12.84
N SER A 82 38.35 -11.79 -13.61
CA SER A 82 37.91 -12.71 -14.68
C SER A 82 37.02 -13.82 -14.15
N ASP A 83 37.29 -14.32 -12.95
CA ASP A 83 36.60 -15.45 -12.32
C ASP A 83 35.71 -15.06 -11.12
N LYS A 84 35.50 -13.75 -10.89
CA LYS A 84 34.72 -13.25 -9.75
C LYS A 84 33.65 -12.27 -10.16
N ILE A 85 32.45 -12.52 -9.66
CA ILE A 85 31.26 -11.70 -9.88
C ILE A 85 30.84 -11.05 -8.57
N VAL A 86 30.46 -9.78 -8.62
CA VAL A 86 29.80 -9.09 -7.52
C VAL A 86 28.31 -9.03 -7.78
N THR A 87 27.53 -9.21 -6.73
CA THR A 87 26.08 -8.97 -6.71
C THR A 87 25.66 -8.55 -5.30
N ASN A 88 24.37 -8.33 -5.09
CA ASN A 88 23.82 -8.15 -3.75
C ASN A 88 23.62 -9.47 -3.04
N LEU A 89 23.71 -9.47 -1.71
CA LEU A 89 23.57 -10.68 -0.91
C LEU A 89 22.14 -11.22 -0.97
N HIS A 90 21.12 -10.34 -0.96
CA HIS A 90 19.71 -10.74 -1.08
C HIS A 90 19.37 -11.47 -2.38
N VAL A 91 20.13 -11.23 -3.46
CA VAL A 91 19.94 -11.89 -4.76
C VAL A 91 20.19 -13.40 -4.66
N ILE A 92 21.08 -13.82 -3.75
CA ILE A 92 21.46 -15.21 -3.56
C ILE A 92 21.10 -15.77 -2.17
N ALA A 93 20.43 -14.99 -1.31
CA ALA A 93 20.15 -15.39 0.06
C ALA A 93 19.23 -16.62 0.18
N ARG A 94 18.57 -17.02 -0.91
CA ARG A 94 17.70 -18.20 -0.97
C ARG A 94 18.54 -19.45 -1.28
N PRO A 95 18.54 -20.49 -0.42
CA PRO A 95 19.33 -21.69 -0.65
C PRO A 95 18.99 -22.39 -1.97
N GLY A 96 20.03 -22.74 -2.73
CA GLY A 96 19.90 -23.49 -3.96
C GLY A 96 21.14 -23.34 -4.86
N PRO A 97 21.21 -24.07 -5.97
CA PRO A 97 22.24 -23.82 -6.98
C PRO A 97 22.02 -22.45 -7.61
N ILE A 98 23.12 -21.72 -7.82
CA ILE A 98 23.14 -20.38 -8.42
C ILE A 98 23.93 -20.43 -9.72
N PHE A 99 23.41 -19.77 -10.75
CA PHE A 99 24.05 -19.63 -12.04
C PHE A 99 24.17 -18.15 -12.44
N ALA A 100 25.25 -17.84 -13.13
CA ALA A 100 25.49 -16.55 -13.78
C ALA A 100 25.35 -16.73 -15.30
N LYS A 101 24.46 -15.97 -15.92
CA LYS A 101 24.14 -16.05 -17.36
C LYS A 101 24.47 -14.73 -18.06
N LEU A 102 25.24 -14.77 -19.14
CA LEU A 102 25.58 -13.57 -19.92
C LEU A 102 24.42 -13.18 -20.86
N SER A 103 24.47 -11.97 -21.42
CA SER A 103 23.40 -11.40 -22.27
C SER A 103 23.14 -12.14 -23.59
N ASP A 104 24.10 -12.96 -24.06
CA ASP A 104 23.98 -13.77 -25.27
C ASP A 104 23.19 -15.08 -25.07
N ASP A 105 22.77 -15.33 -23.82
CA ASP A 105 21.97 -16.45 -23.35
C ASP A 105 22.56 -17.87 -23.52
N ASP A 106 23.65 -18.02 -24.29
CA ASP A 106 24.38 -19.28 -24.49
C ASP A 106 25.48 -19.51 -23.45
N THR A 107 25.97 -18.44 -22.80
CA THR A 107 27.04 -18.52 -21.81
C THR A 107 26.49 -18.57 -20.39
N ILE A 108 26.57 -19.75 -19.76
CA ILE A 108 26.08 -20.00 -18.38
C ILE A 108 27.20 -20.60 -17.54
N TRP A 109 27.47 -19.99 -16.39
CA TRP A 109 28.42 -20.49 -15.39
C TRP A 109 27.72 -20.88 -14.10
N MET A 110 28.16 -21.99 -13.51
CA MET A 110 27.79 -22.35 -12.14
C MET A 110 28.62 -21.51 -11.15
N VAL A 111 27.97 -21.02 -10.10
CA VAL A 111 28.65 -20.41 -8.96
C VAL A 111 29.18 -21.52 -8.06
N GLU A 112 30.49 -21.53 -7.84
CA GLU A 112 31.18 -22.55 -7.03
C GLU A 112 31.07 -22.25 -5.54
N GLY A 113 31.10 -20.97 -5.19
CA GLY A 113 31.18 -20.53 -3.80
C GLY A 113 31.21 -19.01 -3.62
N VAL A 114 31.29 -18.60 -2.36
CA VAL A 114 31.44 -17.21 -1.96
C VAL A 114 32.90 -16.97 -1.55
N THR A 115 33.50 -15.86 -2.00
CA THR A 115 34.88 -15.50 -1.66
C THR A 115 34.98 -14.43 -0.59
N ALA A 116 33.97 -13.57 -0.52
CA ALA A 116 33.84 -12.49 0.45
C ALA A 116 32.38 -12.01 0.46
N TYR A 117 31.89 -11.53 1.59
CA TYR A 117 30.55 -10.96 1.70
C TYR A 117 30.48 -9.94 2.84
N ASP A 118 29.52 -9.04 2.75
CA ASP A 118 29.21 -8.02 3.75
C ASP A 118 27.69 -7.93 3.87
N ILE A 119 27.17 -8.38 5.01
CA ILE A 119 25.73 -8.45 5.26
C ILE A 119 25.15 -7.06 5.48
N GLU A 120 25.87 -6.18 6.19
CA GLU A 120 25.41 -4.84 6.55
C GLU A 120 25.23 -3.94 5.33
N ASN A 121 26.06 -4.19 4.31
CA ASN A 121 26.06 -3.46 3.04
C ASN A 121 25.47 -4.26 1.87
N ASP A 122 24.88 -5.43 2.14
CA ASP A 122 24.20 -6.27 1.14
C ASP A 122 25.11 -6.57 -0.08
N LEU A 123 26.36 -6.96 0.17
CA LEU A 123 27.33 -7.30 -0.88
C LEU A 123 27.81 -8.74 -0.76
N VAL A 124 27.99 -9.38 -1.92
CA VAL A 124 28.66 -10.68 -2.01
C VAL A 124 29.52 -10.78 -3.25
N VAL A 125 30.68 -11.40 -3.09
CA VAL A 125 31.62 -11.73 -4.17
C VAL A 125 31.58 -13.24 -4.38
N LEU A 126 31.23 -13.64 -5.60
CA LEU A 126 31.03 -15.01 -6.02
C LEU A 126 32.22 -15.50 -6.84
N LYS A 127 32.60 -16.76 -6.61
CA LYS A 127 33.53 -17.50 -7.45
C LYS A 127 32.75 -18.32 -8.47
N ILE A 128 33.13 -18.22 -9.74
CA ILE A 128 32.57 -19.06 -10.82
C ILE A 128 33.63 -19.97 -11.44
N ALA A 129 33.15 -21.01 -12.13
CA ALA A 129 33.97 -22.00 -12.82
C ALA A 129 34.57 -21.52 -14.16
N GLY A 130 34.10 -20.37 -14.69
CA GLY A 130 34.56 -19.82 -15.97
C GLY A 130 35.16 -18.43 -15.85
N GLU A 131 35.37 -17.77 -17.00
CA GLU A 131 35.94 -16.43 -17.08
C GLU A 131 35.06 -15.46 -17.88
N GLY A 132 34.97 -14.22 -17.42
CA GLY A 132 34.31 -13.11 -18.12
C GLY A 132 35.13 -11.81 -18.07
N ALA A 133 34.62 -10.75 -18.69
CA ALA A 133 35.35 -9.48 -18.81
C ALA A 133 35.07 -8.57 -17.59
N PRO A 134 36.07 -8.23 -16.76
CA PRO A 134 35.84 -7.38 -15.59
C PRO A 134 35.63 -5.90 -15.96
N ILE A 135 34.79 -5.20 -15.19
CA ILE A 135 34.66 -3.74 -15.25
C ILE A 135 35.51 -3.10 -14.15
N SER A 136 36.26 -2.06 -14.50
CA SER A 136 37.09 -1.30 -13.57
C SER A 136 36.28 -0.58 -12.49
N LEU A 137 36.73 -0.66 -11.23
CA LEU A 137 36.08 0.01 -10.10
C LEU A 137 36.59 1.46 -9.93
N GLY A 138 35.69 2.42 -10.11
CA GLY A 138 35.90 3.85 -9.82
C GLY A 138 35.82 4.14 -8.32
N SER A 139 36.09 5.38 -7.92
CA SER A 139 35.92 5.80 -6.51
C SER A 139 34.56 6.48 -6.33
N SER A 140 33.70 5.95 -5.46
CA SER A 140 32.41 6.55 -5.14
C SER A 140 32.54 7.94 -4.49
N ASP A 141 33.68 8.26 -3.87
CA ASP A 141 33.98 9.60 -3.33
C ASP A 141 34.10 10.68 -4.41
N THR A 142 34.21 10.27 -5.68
CA THR A 142 34.25 11.20 -6.81
C THR A 142 32.87 11.57 -7.33
N ALA A 143 31.82 10.85 -6.93
CA ALA A 143 30.44 11.12 -7.34
C ALA A 143 30.01 12.54 -6.92
N ARG A 144 29.44 13.31 -7.85
CA ARG A 144 28.89 14.65 -7.59
C ARG A 144 27.44 14.72 -8.04
N LYS A 145 26.64 15.51 -7.31
CA LYS A 145 25.25 15.80 -7.68
C LYS A 145 25.16 16.34 -9.11
N GLY A 146 24.24 15.79 -9.89
CA GLY A 146 24.00 16.14 -11.28
C GLY A 146 24.87 15.41 -12.30
N GLU A 147 25.86 14.62 -11.89
CA GLU A 147 26.66 13.82 -12.81
C GLU A 147 25.83 12.66 -13.40
N THR A 148 25.97 12.45 -14.70
CA THR A 148 25.35 11.33 -15.42
C THR A 148 25.92 10.00 -14.96
N VAL A 149 25.02 9.05 -14.74
CA VAL A 149 25.34 7.66 -14.40
C VAL A 149 24.52 6.70 -15.26
N TYR A 150 25.06 5.50 -15.47
CA TYR A 150 24.39 4.44 -16.21
C TYR A 150 24.23 3.21 -15.32
N ALA A 151 22.99 2.86 -15.00
CA ALA A 151 22.66 1.62 -14.30
C ALA A 151 22.46 0.50 -15.35
N ILE A 152 23.09 -0.65 -15.14
CA ILE A 152 23.03 -1.77 -16.07
C ILE A 152 22.55 -3.02 -15.34
N GLY A 153 21.55 -3.72 -15.88
CA GLY A 153 21.02 -4.92 -15.25
C GLY A 153 19.92 -5.61 -16.06
N TYR A 154 19.20 -6.52 -15.39
CA TYR A 154 18.13 -7.34 -15.96
C TYR A 154 16.81 -7.08 -15.20
N PRO A 155 16.12 -5.95 -15.46
CA PRO A 155 14.86 -5.60 -14.81
C PRO A 155 13.80 -6.69 -14.98
N GLY A 156 13.10 -7.00 -13.90
CA GLY A 156 12.12 -8.07 -13.82
C GLY A 156 12.68 -9.42 -14.27
N GLY A 157 14.00 -9.63 -14.12
CA GLY A 157 14.80 -10.75 -14.63
C GLY A 157 14.62 -11.06 -16.12
N GLY A 158 14.16 -10.07 -16.89
CA GLY A 158 13.96 -10.10 -18.33
C GLY A 158 15.23 -9.74 -19.10
N GLU A 159 15.10 -8.98 -20.18
CA GLU A 159 16.25 -8.65 -21.05
C GLU A 159 17.22 -7.63 -20.43
N TYR A 160 18.42 -7.59 -21.00
CA TYR A 160 19.45 -6.62 -20.68
C TYR A 160 18.92 -5.19 -20.86
N LYS A 161 19.06 -4.36 -19.84
CA LYS A 161 18.70 -2.93 -19.88
C LYS A 161 19.86 -2.07 -19.38
N LEU A 162 20.08 -0.98 -20.09
CA LEU A 162 20.88 0.15 -19.65
C LEU A 162 19.92 1.33 -19.39
N THR A 163 19.97 1.88 -18.18
CA THR A 163 19.18 3.05 -17.79
C THR A 163 20.13 4.21 -17.47
N GLU A 164 19.93 5.34 -18.14
CA GLU A 164 20.61 6.60 -17.83
C GLU A 164 19.91 7.32 -16.67
N GLY A 165 20.70 7.95 -15.79
CA GLY A 165 20.20 8.81 -14.74
C GLY A 165 21.26 9.80 -14.26
N THR A 166 20.98 10.47 -13.14
CA THR A 166 21.91 11.42 -12.51
C THR A 166 22.05 11.16 -11.03
N ILE A 167 23.22 11.47 -10.47
CA ILE A 167 23.44 11.43 -9.02
C ILE A 167 22.64 12.56 -8.35
N ARG A 168 21.84 12.21 -7.36
CA ARG A 168 21.14 13.17 -6.49
C ARG A 168 21.91 13.45 -5.22
N SER A 169 22.43 12.40 -4.59
CA SER A 169 23.30 12.49 -3.44
C SER A 169 24.37 11.40 -3.51
N SER A 170 25.62 11.78 -3.21
CA SER A 170 26.74 10.85 -3.13
C SER A 170 26.90 10.21 -1.75
N ARG A 171 26.12 10.65 -0.77
CA ARG A 171 26.09 10.16 0.62
C ARG A 171 24.68 10.34 1.19
N TYR A 172 23.70 9.70 0.57
CA TYR A 172 22.35 9.69 1.14
C TYR A 172 22.36 8.86 2.42
N ARG A 173 21.98 9.50 3.53
CA ARG A 173 22.03 8.94 4.90
C ARG A 173 23.40 8.31 5.23
N ASP A 174 24.47 8.90 4.69
CA ASP A 174 25.86 8.42 4.79
C ASP A 174 26.13 6.96 4.35
N LYS A 175 25.15 6.28 3.76
CA LYS A 175 25.22 4.86 3.39
C LYS A 175 25.16 4.63 1.88
N TRP A 176 24.32 5.37 1.16
CA TRP A 176 23.97 5.04 -0.22
C TRP A 176 24.28 6.16 -1.22
N LEU A 177 24.55 5.78 -2.47
CA LEU A 177 24.39 6.69 -3.60
C LEU A 177 22.90 6.75 -3.95
N GLN A 178 22.33 7.95 -4.01
CA GLN A 178 20.95 8.18 -4.46
C GLN A 178 20.96 8.76 -5.87
N THR A 179 20.10 8.23 -6.75
CA THR A 179 20.13 8.49 -8.20
C THR A 179 18.74 8.48 -8.81
N THR A 180 18.61 9.15 -9.96
CA THR A 180 17.37 9.17 -10.77
C THR A 180 17.31 8.06 -11.83
N ALA A 181 18.31 7.17 -11.90
CA ALA A 181 18.30 6.08 -12.86
C ALA A 181 17.19 5.10 -12.46
N ASP A 182 16.20 4.94 -13.34
CA ASP A 182 15.07 4.04 -13.15
C ASP A 182 15.51 2.56 -13.14
N ILE A 183 15.63 2.00 -11.93
CA ILE A 183 15.88 0.58 -11.70
C ILE A 183 14.67 -0.07 -11.02
N SER A 184 14.44 -1.34 -11.36
CA SER A 184 13.40 -2.17 -10.77
C SER A 184 13.99 -3.46 -10.19
N LYS A 185 13.17 -4.25 -9.48
CA LYS A 185 13.50 -5.63 -9.08
C LYS A 185 14.15 -6.37 -10.25
N GLY A 186 15.28 -7.05 -10.02
CA GLY A 186 16.10 -7.68 -11.06
C GLY A 186 17.37 -6.90 -11.44
N ASN A 187 17.40 -5.56 -11.26
CA ASN A 187 18.64 -4.78 -11.41
C ASN A 187 19.58 -4.89 -10.20
N SER A 188 19.09 -5.36 -9.05
CA SER A 188 19.88 -5.50 -7.83
C SER A 188 21.15 -6.32 -8.10
N GLY A 189 22.29 -5.79 -7.70
CA GLY A 189 23.63 -6.32 -7.93
C GLY A 189 24.28 -5.85 -9.24
N GLY A 190 23.55 -5.13 -10.10
CA GLY A 190 24.07 -4.55 -11.35
C GLY A 190 25.00 -3.34 -11.11
N PRO A 191 25.97 -3.08 -12.01
CA PRO A 191 26.91 -1.98 -11.86
C PRO A 191 26.28 -0.64 -12.24
N MET A 192 26.72 0.41 -11.54
CA MET A 192 26.43 1.80 -11.85
C MET A 192 27.69 2.51 -12.32
N LEU A 193 27.73 2.87 -13.60
CA LEU A 193 28.90 3.43 -14.25
C LEU A 193 28.89 4.97 -14.22
N ASN A 194 30.05 5.56 -13.95
CA ASN A 194 30.28 7.00 -14.15
C ASN A 194 30.57 7.33 -15.63
N GLY A 195 30.75 8.62 -15.95
CA GLY A 195 31.11 9.09 -17.29
C GLY A 195 32.48 8.61 -17.83
N LYS A 196 33.27 7.85 -17.07
CA LYS A 196 34.51 7.18 -17.53
C LYS A 196 34.29 5.68 -17.80
N GLY A 197 33.10 5.16 -17.50
CA GLY A 197 32.79 3.74 -17.57
C GLY A 197 33.43 2.92 -16.45
N GLU A 198 33.60 3.53 -15.28
CA GLU A 198 34.05 2.88 -14.05
C GLU A 198 32.86 2.69 -13.10
N VAL A 199 32.83 1.57 -12.36
CA VAL A 199 31.77 1.32 -11.38
C VAL A 199 31.95 2.22 -10.17
N ILE A 200 30.96 3.06 -9.88
CA ILE A 200 30.90 3.89 -8.67
C ILE A 200 29.85 3.43 -7.68
N GLY A 201 28.92 2.57 -8.10
CA GLY A 201 27.92 1.97 -7.23
C GLY A 201 27.40 0.60 -7.72
N ILE A 202 26.75 -0.13 -6.82
CA ILE A 202 26.08 -1.41 -7.08
C ILE A 202 24.60 -1.22 -6.77
N SER A 203 23.72 -1.27 -7.78
CA SER A 203 22.27 -1.08 -7.62
C SER A 203 21.70 -2.02 -6.57
N THR A 204 20.89 -1.55 -5.62
CA THR A 204 20.34 -2.40 -4.54
C THR A 204 18.84 -2.17 -4.31
N ALA A 205 18.44 -0.94 -3.98
CA ALA A 205 17.08 -0.61 -3.54
C ALA A 205 16.47 0.52 -4.38
N VAL A 206 15.16 0.63 -4.33
CA VAL A 206 14.37 1.66 -5.01
C VAL A 206 13.22 2.08 -4.10
N ASP A 207 12.88 3.37 -4.10
CA ASP A 207 11.65 3.89 -3.51
C ASP A 207 10.77 4.54 -4.60
N SER A 208 9.71 5.25 -4.22
CA SER A 208 8.77 5.89 -5.16
C SER A 208 9.42 6.93 -6.07
N SER A 209 10.54 7.51 -5.67
CA SER A 209 11.12 8.72 -6.28
C SER A 209 12.56 8.53 -6.76
N PHE A 210 13.32 7.63 -6.13
CA PHE A 210 14.75 7.47 -6.33
C PHE A 210 15.20 6.01 -6.24
N SER A 211 16.39 5.81 -6.77
CA SER A 211 17.09 4.54 -6.74
C SER A 211 18.39 4.65 -5.96
N TYR A 212 18.80 3.53 -5.36
CA TYR A 212 19.93 3.47 -4.44
C TYR A 212 20.98 2.46 -4.90
N ALA A 213 22.24 2.81 -4.66
CA ALA A 213 23.37 1.94 -4.95
C ALA A 213 24.38 1.91 -3.80
N VAL A 214 24.88 0.70 -3.51
CA VAL A 214 26.00 0.47 -2.58
C VAL A 214 27.24 1.18 -3.14
N PRO A 215 27.91 2.08 -2.40
CA PRO A 215 29.12 2.74 -2.87
C PRO A 215 30.25 1.76 -3.23
N SER A 216 30.90 1.95 -4.39
CA SER A 216 31.97 1.06 -4.85
C SER A 216 33.18 1.00 -3.91
N ASN A 217 33.40 2.00 -3.06
CA ASN A 217 34.49 2.00 -2.08
C ASN A 217 34.31 0.90 -1.01
N LEU A 218 33.06 0.54 -0.66
CA LEU A 218 32.80 -0.58 0.24
C LEU A 218 33.21 -1.90 -0.42
N LEU A 219 32.86 -2.06 -1.70
CA LEU A 219 33.30 -3.22 -2.48
C LEU A 219 34.82 -3.30 -2.61
N LYS A 220 35.52 -2.17 -2.80
CA LYS A 220 36.99 -2.14 -2.82
C LYS A 220 37.58 -2.63 -1.49
N THR A 221 37.01 -2.19 -0.37
CA THR A 221 37.41 -2.66 0.96
C THR A 221 37.18 -4.16 1.09
N LEU A 222 36.01 -4.66 0.69
CA LEU A 222 35.67 -6.08 0.74
C LEU A 222 36.65 -6.94 -0.11
N LEU A 223 36.97 -6.49 -1.33
CA LEU A 223 37.91 -7.18 -2.22
C LEU A 223 39.37 -7.13 -1.74
N SER A 224 39.72 -6.22 -0.83
CA SER A 224 41.08 -6.14 -0.26
C SER A 224 41.33 -7.16 0.87
N GLN A 225 40.28 -7.81 1.36
CA GLN A 225 40.38 -8.84 2.39
C GLN A 225 40.90 -10.16 1.81
N PRO A 226 41.58 -11.01 2.60
CA PRO A 226 42.00 -12.34 2.17
C PRO A 226 40.79 -13.18 1.73
N ALA A 227 40.79 -13.65 0.49
CA ALA A 227 39.69 -14.43 -0.07
C ALA A 227 39.94 -15.93 0.10
N GLN A 228 39.00 -16.63 0.73
CA GLN A 228 38.90 -18.10 0.69
C GLN A 228 37.57 -18.45 0.01
N VAL A 229 37.60 -19.40 -0.93
CA VAL A 229 36.37 -19.89 -1.56
C VAL A 229 35.66 -20.82 -0.58
N GLU A 230 34.50 -20.39 -0.11
CA GLU A 230 33.58 -21.22 0.66
C GLU A 230 32.50 -21.80 -0.27
N PRO A 231 32.35 -23.13 -0.36
CA PRO A 231 31.29 -23.74 -1.17
C PRO A 231 29.90 -23.25 -0.75
N LEU A 232 29.02 -22.97 -1.73
CA LEU A 232 27.68 -22.41 -1.46
C LEU A 232 26.88 -23.24 -0.43
N VAL A 233 26.96 -24.57 -0.51
CA VAL A 233 26.24 -25.48 0.40
C VAL A 233 26.68 -25.30 1.85
N ASP A 234 27.95 -24.98 2.08
CA ASP A 234 28.47 -24.74 3.43
C ASP A 234 28.20 -23.31 3.89
N TRP A 235 28.33 -22.34 2.99
CA TRP A 235 27.96 -20.94 3.25
C TRP A 235 26.50 -20.79 3.72
N TYR A 236 25.56 -21.49 3.08
CA TYR A 236 24.15 -21.50 3.50
C TYR A 236 23.88 -22.16 4.86
N LYS A 237 24.83 -22.92 5.45
CA LYS A 237 24.67 -23.49 6.79
C LYS A 237 24.95 -22.48 7.89
N GLN A 238 25.67 -21.39 7.59
CA GLN A 238 26.00 -20.37 8.57
C GLN A 238 24.74 -19.76 9.18
N LYS A 239 24.71 -19.64 10.51
CA LYS A 239 23.54 -19.15 11.25
C LYS A 239 23.05 -17.79 10.74
N ARG A 240 23.98 -16.85 10.53
CA ARG A 240 23.70 -15.49 10.08
C ARG A 240 23.17 -15.45 8.64
N ILE A 241 23.68 -16.30 7.75
CA ILE A 241 23.19 -16.40 6.36
C ILE A 241 21.77 -16.99 6.32
N ARG A 242 21.50 -18.01 7.12
CA ARG A 242 20.13 -18.55 7.27
C ARG A 242 19.17 -17.49 7.79
N ALA A 243 19.57 -16.77 8.84
CA ALA A 243 18.78 -15.70 9.43
C ALA A 243 18.49 -14.58 8.41
N TYR A 244 19.49 -14.16 7.64
CA TYR A 244 19.34 -13.19 6.56
C TYR A 244 18.38 -13.68 5.46
N GLY A 245 18.47 -14.95 5.05
CA GLY A 245 17.54 -15.53 4.08
C GLY A 245 16.09 -15.55 4.57
N HIS A 246 15.86 -15.73 5.86
CA HIS A 246 14.55 -15.55 6.50
C HIS A 246 14.11 -14.09 6.53
N LEU A 247 14.99 -13.17 6.94
CA LEU A 247 14.75 -11.72 6.94
C LEU A 247 14.24 -11.24 5.57
N GLN A 248 14.94 -11.60 4.50
CA GLN A 248 14.58 -11.20 3.13
C GLN A 248 13.19 -11.70 2.69
N ARG A 249 12.81 -12.93 3.06
CA ARG A 249 11.45 -13.41 2.79
C ARG A 249 10.41 -12.69 3.63
N GLY A 250 10.76 -12.37 4.87
CA GLY A 250 9.96 -11.52 5.75
C GLY A 250 9.67 -10.16 5.13
N GLU A 251 10.70 -9.49 4.62
CA GLU A 251 10.60 -8.20 3.93
C GLU A 251 9.81 -8.30 2.62
N ASP A 252 10.05 -9.34 1.79
CA ASP A 252 9.26 -9.61 0.58
C ASP A 252 7.76 -9.74 0.89
N ASN A 253 7.40 -10.50 1.94
CA ASN A 253 6.03 -10.69 2.38
C ASN A 253 5.43 -9.38 2.94
N TYR A 254 6.21 -8.63 3.71
CA TYR A 254 5.81 -7.34 4.27
C TYR A 254 5.51 -6.32 3.17
N ASN A 255 6.37 -6.21 2.16
CA ASN A 255 6.14 -5.40 0.97
C ASN A 255 4.92 -5.89 0.17
N GLY A 256 4.64 -7.19 0.21
CA GLY A 256 3.41 -7.81 -0.29
C GLY A 256 2.15 -7.49 0.54
N ASN A 257 2.28 -6.82 1.69
CA ASN A 257 1.24 -6.59 2.71
C ASN A 257 0.71 -7.88 3.37
N ASP A 258 1.47 -8.98 3.33
CA ASP A 258 1.18 -10.20 4.09
C ASP A 258 1.94 -10.17 5.42
N TYR A 259 1.40 -9.43 6.39
CA TYR A 259 2.01 -9.26 7.71
C TYR A 259 2.17 -10.59 8.46
N LYS A 260 1.26 -11.55 8.26
CA LYS A 260 1.30 -12.83 8.97
C LYS A 260 2.46 -13.68 8.44
N ALA A 261 2.57 -13.83 7.12
CA ALA A 261 3.70 -14.55 6.51
C ALA A 261 5.03 -13.85 6.80
N ALA A 262 5.05 -12.51 6.79
CA ALA A 262 6.23 -11.73 7.17
C ALA A 262 6.69 -12.05 8.59
N LEU A 263 5.80 -12.00 9.58
CA LEU A 263 6.13 -12.35 10.97
C LEU A 263 6.58 -13.81 11.12
N THR A 264 6.01 -14.75 10.36
CA THR A 264 6.45 -16.15 10.36
C THR A 264 7.89 -16.29 9.88
N ASP A 265 8.23 -15.67 8.76
CA ASP A 265 9.61 -15.72 8.25
C ASP A 265 10.59 -15.01 9.21
N LEU A 266 10.21 -13.86 9.77
CA LEU A 266 11.04 -13.11 10.72
C LEU A 266 11.25 -13.83 12.06
N ASN A 267 10.27 -14.63 12.51
CA ASN A 267 10.50 -15.55 13.63
C ASN A 267 11.59 -16.56 13.30
N GLY A 268 11.57 -17.13 12.09
CA GLY A 268 12.63 -18.01 11.62
C GLY A 268 14.00 -17.32 11.53
N ALA A 269 14.04 -16.01 11.26
CA ALA A 269 15.28 -15.24 11.29
C ALA A 269 15.87 -15.15 12.70
N VAL A 270 15.04 -14.81 13.68
CA VAL A 270 15.41 -14.73 15.11
C VAL A 270 15.80 -16.10 15.66
N GLU A 271 15.10 -17.17 15.28
CA GLU A 271 15.43 -18.54 15.68
C GLU A 271 16.75 -19.02 15.08
N ALA A 272 17.03 -18.66 13.82
CA ALA A 272 18.26 -19.03 13.14
C ALA A 272 19.49 -18.32 13.73
N ASP A 273 19.37 -17.04 14.10
CA ASP A 273 20.41 -16.29 14.77
C ASP A 273 19.83 -15.27 15.78
N PRO A 274 19.75 -15.61 17.08
CA PRO A 274 19.22 -14.73 18.12
C PRO A 274 20.03 -13.45 18.37
N GLU A 275 21.22 -13.32 17.77
CA GLU A 275 22.06 -12.13 17.85
C GLU A 275 21.94 -11.24 16.60
N PHE A 276 20.93 -11.48 15.76
CA PHE A 276 20.71 -10.71 14.54
C PHE A 276 19.74 -9.55 14.77
N THR A 277 20.30 -8.39 15.11
CA THR A 277 19.57 -7.15 15.44
C THR A 277 18.52 -6.78 14.39
N ASP A 278 18.86 -6.82 13.10
CA ASP A 278 17.96 -6.45 12.00
C ASP A 278 16.68 -7.29 11.96
N ALA A 279 16.75 -8.57 12.37
CA ALA A 279 15.57 -9.43 12.44
C ALA A 279 14.56 -8.93 13.47
N TYR A 280 15.04 -8.49 14.64
CA TYR A 280 14.18 -7.90 15.67
C TYR A 280 13.63 -6.54 15.22
N ALA A 281 14.48 -5.64 14.70
CA ALA A 281 14.04 -4.33 14.25
C ALA A 281 12.98 -4.43 13.15
N THR A 282 13.18 -5.33 12.18
CA THR A 282 12.24 -5.57 11.08
C THR A 282 10.95 -6.24 11.58
N ARG A 283 11.03 -7.24 12.47
CA ARG A 283 9.86 -7.87 13.08
C ARG A 283 9.04 -6.88 13.90
N GLY A 284 9.71 -5.98 14.61
CA GLY A 284 9.09 -4.87 15.33
C GLY A 284 8.30 -3.97 14.39
N ASN A 285 8.92 -3.52 13.29
CA ASN A 285 8.27 -2.68 12.28
C ASN A 285 7.03 -3.35 11.67
N VAL A 286 7.16 -4.62 11.25
CA VAL A 286 6.04 -5.40 10.71
C VAL A 286 4.90 -5.51 11.73
N ALA A 287 5.23 -5.74 13.01
CA ALA A 287 4.25 -5.82 14.07
C ALA A 287 3.51 -4.47 14.28
N VAL A 288 4.17 -3.32 14.18
CA VAL A 288 3.50 -2.01 14.24
C VAL A 288 2.43 -1.88 13.16
N HIS A 289 2.81 -2.09 11.89
CA HIS A 289 1.89 -1.96 10.76
C HIS A 289 0.75 -2.98 10.82
N TYR A 290 1.05 -4.19 11.31
CA TYR A 290 -0.01 -5.18 11.53
C TYR A 290 -0.97 -4.74 12.64
N GLY A 291 -0.45 -4.18 13.72
CA GLY A 291 -1.24 -3.60 14.81
C GLY A 291 -2.14 -2.46 14.34
N GLU A 292 -1.64 -1.56 13.50
CA GLU A 292 -2.42 -0.48 12.88
C GLU A 292 -3.53 -1.00 11.97
N SER A 293 -3.21 -1.98 11.13
CA SER A 293 -4.19 -2.68 10.30
C SER A 293 -5.30 -3.27 11.17
N MET A 294 -4.95 -4.00 12.23
CA MET A 294 -5.91 -4.56 13.18
C MET A 294 -6.75 -3.49 13.90
N ALA A 295 -6.12 -2.38 14.30
CA ALA A 295 -6.81 -1.25 14.94
C ALA A 295 -7.83 -0.60 14.01
N LYS A 296 -7.50 -0.49 12.71
CA LYS A 296 -8.40 0.01 11.67
C LYS A 296 -9.62 -0.88 11.46
N TYR A 297 -9.46 -2.20 11.58
CA TYR A 297 -10.54 -3.19 11.42
C TYR A 297 -11.20 -3.62 12.73
N GLY A 298 -11.01 -2.87 13.82
CA GLY A 298 -11.75 -3.08 15.08
C GLY A 298 -11.26 -4.25 15.95
N SER A 299 -10.15 -4.91 15.62
CA SER A 299 -9.56 -5.98 16.45
C SER A 299 -8.69 -5.41 17.58
N ILE A 300 -9.38 -4.90 18.61
CA ILE A 300 -8.83 -4.14 19.73
C ILE A 300 -7.73 -4.90 20.50
N THR A 301 -7.98 -6.16 20.84
CA THR A 301 -7.02 -6.94 21.64
C THR A 301 -5.77 -7.28 20.85
N GLN A 302 -5.92 -7.61 19.56
CA GLN A 302 -4.80 -7.99 18.70
C GLN A 302 -3.93 -6.78 18.36
N ALA A 303 -4.51 -5.61 18.09
CA ALA A 303 -3.75 -4.38 17.86
C ALA A 303 -2.81 -4.05 19.03
N ARG A 304 -3.34 -4.07 20.25
CA ARG A 304 -2.55 -3.84 21.47
C ARG A 304 -1.43 -4.89 21.63
N GLN A 305 -1.73 -6.16 21.36
CA GLN A 305 -0.73 -7.23 21.43
C GLN A 305 0.43 -6.98 20.46
N HIS A 306 0.13 -6.57 19.22
CA HIS A 306 1.17 -6.29 18.22
C HIS A 306 2.04 -5.09 18.59
N TYR A 307 1.49 -4.02 19.18
CA TYR A 307 2.32 -2.93 19.71
C TYR A 307 3.24 -3.40 20.85
N HIS A 308 2.77 -4.28 21.73
CA HIS A 308 3.63 -4.86 22.77
C HIS A 308 4.76 -5.71 22.20
N VAL A 309 4.47 -6.53 21.19
CA VAL A 309 5.49 -7.30 20.47
C VAL A 309 6.52 -6.37 19.83
N ALA A 310 6.06 -5.32 19.14
CA ALA A 310 6.96 -4.36 18.50
C ALA A 310 7.88 -3.64 19.52
N ILE A 311 7.35 -3.19 20.66
CA ILE A 311 8.17 -2.57 21.72
C ILE A 311 9.19 -3.56 22.29
N ALA A 312 8.80 -4.82 22.47
CA ALA A 312 9.70 -5.87 22.97
C ALA A 312 10.82 -6.14 21.97
N ASP A 313 10.51 -6.23 20.68
CA ASP A 313 11.47 -6.47 19.62
C ASP A 313 12.49 -5.34 19.51
N TYR A 314 12.05 -4.08 19.46
CA TYR A 314 13.00 -2.97 19.47
C TYR A 314 13.80 -2.88 20.78
N THR A 315 13.23 -3.32 21.91
CA THR A 315 13.99 -3.37 23.17
C THR A 315 15.10 -4.41 23.11
N GLU A 316 14.87 -5.55 22.46
CA GLU A 316 15.89 -6.55 22.24
C GLU A 316 16.92 -6.10 21.19
N ALA A 317 16.48 -5.44 20.12
CA ALA A 317 17.38 -4.82 19.15
C ALA A 317 18.33 -3.81 19.82
N ILE A 318 17.82 -2.93 20.70
CA ILE A 318 18.63 -2.00 21.51
C ILE A 318 19.57 -2.74 22.47
N ARG A 319 19.17 -3.90 23.00
CA ARG A 319 20.04 -4.70 23.88
C ARG A 319 21.22 -5.27 23.11
N LEU A 320 21.00 -5.69 21.88
CA LEU A 320 22.02 -6.26 20.98
C LEU A 320 22.93 -5.18 20.39
N ASP A 321 22.34 -4.04 19.98
CA ASP A 321 23.05 -2.89 19.45
C ASP A 321 22.55 -1.58 20.09
N PRO A 322 23.15 -1.16 21.22
CA PRO A 322 22.75 0.04 21.95
C PRO A 322 23.26 1.35 21.34
N GLU A 323 24.11 1.29 20.31
CA GLU A 323 24.68 2.47 19.66
C GLU A 323 23.97 2.81 18.34
N ASP A 324 23.16 1.89 17.80
CA ASP A 324 22.27 2.16 16.67
C ASP A 324 21.05 2.98 17.09
N ASP A 325 21.01 4.23 16.64
CA ASP A 325 19.95 5.18 16.92
C ASP A 325 18.61 4.77 16.27
N ALA A 326 18.64 4.02 15.16
CA ALA A 326 17.45 3.58 14.44
C ALA A 326 16.57 2.66 15.30
N ASN A 327 17.17 1.86 16.19
CA ASN A 327 16.41 1.00 17.10
C ASN A 327 15.65 1.81 18.15
N TYR A 328 16.23 2.90 18.66
CA TYR A 328 15.53 3.83 19.54
C TYR A 328 14.45 4.60 18.77
N ASN A 329 14.76 5.05 17.55
CA ASN A 329 13.79 5.72 16.68
C ASN A 329 12.55 4.83 16.45
N GLY A 330 12.75 3.58 16.02
CA GLY A 330 11.69 2.62 15.76
C GLY A 330 10.83 2.30 16.99
N ARG A 331 11.46 2.19 18.18
CA ARG A 331 10.71 2.02 19.43
C ARG A 331 9.90 3.26 19.80
N GLY A 332 10.47 4.45 19.60
CA GLY A 332 9.77 5.72 19.79
C GLY A 332 8.55 5.83 18.87
N HIS A 333 8.72 5.46 17.60
CA HIS A 333 7.65 5.45 16.59
C HIS A 333 6.53 4.49 16.98
N THR A 334 6.88 3.27 17.39
CA THR A 334 5.94 2.28 17.91
C THR A 334 5.13 2.82 19.10
N ARG A 335 5.79 3.50 20.04
CA ARG A 335 5.15 4.09 21.22
C ARG A 335 4.18 5.21 20.83
N CYS A 336 4.49 6.02 19.81
CA CYS A 336 3.56 7.02 19.29
C CYS A 336 2.25 6.38 18.80
N HIS A 337 2.34 5.37 17.94
CA HIS A 337 1.15 4.65 17.44
C HIS A 337 0.37 3.97 18.55
N TYR A 338 1.06 3.35 19.51
CA TYR A 338 0.40 2.76 20.66
C TYR A 338 -0.31 3.83 21.51
N GLY A 339 0.31 4.99 21.69
CA GLY A 339 -0.29 6.11 22.40
C GLY A 339 -1.54 6.66 21.71
N GLU A 340 -1.52 6.79 20.38
CA GLU A 340 -2.69 7.23 19.61
C GLU A 340 -3.84 6.23 19.69
N TYR A 341 -3.51 4.94 19.65
CA TYR A 341 -4.46 3.87 19.86
C TYR A 341 -5.15 3.98 21.24
N GLU A 342 -4.38 4.18 22.31
CA GLU A 342 -4.92 4.38 23.66
C GLU A 342 -5.72 5.68 23.80
N ALA A 343 -5.29 6.76 23.16
CA ALA A 343 -6.01 8.04 23.14
C ALA A 343 -7.38 7.91 22.48
N LYS A 344 -7.45 7.25 21.30
CA LYS A 344 -8.73 6.93 20.61
C LYS A 344 -9.66 6.09 21.48
N ARG A 345 -9.09 5.29 22.39
CA ARG A 345 -9.83 4.46 23.36
C ARG A 345 -10.23 5.21 24.62
N ARG A 346 -9.98 6.52 24.71
CA ARG A 346 -10.20 7.36 25.90
C ARG A 346 -9.41 6.86 27.11
N ASN A 347 -8.20 6.36 26.88
CA ASN A 347 -7.25 6.01 27.92
C ASN A 347 -6.07 7.00 27.91
N PRO A 348 -6.30 8.26 28.35
CA PRO A 348 -5.31 9.31 28.22
C PRO A 348 -4.06 9.05 29.07
N THR A 349 -4.18 8.37 30.21
CA THR A 349 -3.03 8.04 31.07
C THR A 349 -2.06 7.10 30.37
N ALA A 350 -2.58 6.05 29.71
CA ALA A 350 -1.72 5.15 28.94
C ALA A 350 -1.13 5.86 27.72
N ALA A 351 -1.92 6.68 27.01
CA ALA A 351 -1.43 7.46 25.88
C ALA A 351 -0.29 8.39 26.27
N GLN A 352 -0.45 9.16 27.35
CA GLN A 352 0.58 10.04 27.89
C GLN A 352 1.87 9.29 28.21
N LYS A 353 1.77 8.14 28.89
CA LYS A 353 2.93 7.31 29.23
C LYS A 353 3.70 6.88 27.97
N GLN A 354 2.99 6.48 26.90
CA GLN A 354 3.65 6.09 25.66
C GLN A 354 4.33 7.28 24.97
N TYR A 355 3.67 8.44 24.90
CA TYR A 355 4.26 9.63 24.27
C TYR A 355 5.50 10.14 25.02
N GLU A 356 5.47 10.15 26.36
CA GLU A 356 6.63 10.52 27.18
C GLU A 356 7.80 9.56 26.95
N ALA A 357 7.52 8.25 26.95
CA ALA A 357 8.52 7.22 26.67
C ALA A 357 9.05 7.29 25.22
N ALA A 358 8.22 7.71 24.25
CA ALA A 358 8.68 7.96 22.88
C ALA A 358 9.64 9.15 22.81
N ILE A 359 9.34 10.24 23.51
CA ILE A 359 10.20 11.43 23.58
C ILE A 359 11.57 11.08 24.18
N GLU A 360 11.62 10.21 25.17
CA GLU A 360 12.87 9.71 25.76
C GLU A 360 13.70 8.89 24.75
N ASP A 361 13.05 7.95 24.05
CA ASP A 361 13.71 7.13 23.01
C ASP A 361 14.31 8.02 21.91
N TYR A 362 13.53 8.93 21.33
CA TYR A 362 14.07 9.85 20.33
C TYR A 362 15.16 10.78 20.89
N THR A 363 15.08 11.15 22.18
CA THR A 363 16.14 11.95 22.81
C THR A 363 17.43 11.15 22.97
N LYS A 364 17.37 9.84 23.16
CA LYS A 364 18.53 8.95 23.14
C LYS A 364 19.03 8.76 21.71
N ALA A 365 18.15 8.56 20.73
CA ALA A 365 18.50 8.48 19.31
C ALA A 365 19.28 9.73 18.84
N ILE A 366 18.80 10.94 19.14
CA ILE A 366 19.49 12.21 18.82
C ILE A 366 20.89 12.33 19.46
N LYS A 367 21.11 11.67 20.60
CA LYS A 367 22.44 11.69 21.25
C LYS A 367 23.42 10.74 20.57
N LEU A 368 22.92 9.66 19.97
CA LEU A 368 23.70 8.68 19.22
C LEU A 368 24.02 9.22 17.82
N ASP A 369 22.98 9.70 17.12
CA ASP A 369 23.10 10.39 15.84
C ASP A 369 22.35 11.74 15.86
N SER A 370 23.12 12.83 15.87
CA SER A 370 22.59 14.20 15.88
C SER A 370 22.38 14.80 14.48
N ASP A 371 22.77 14.07 13.45
CA ASP A 371 22.67 14.46 12.05
C ASP A 371 21.55 13.71 11.31
N ASP A 372 20.99 12.64 11.90
CA ASP A 372 19.72 12.04 11.46
C ASP A 372 18.51 12.92 11.81
N ASP A 373 17.86 13.45 10.78
CA ASP A 373 16.69 14.30 10.87
C ASP A 373 15.44 13.56 11.36
N ARG A 374 15.30 12.26 11.08
CA ARG A 374 14.17 11.41 11.48
C ARG A 374 14.02 11.37 13.00
N ASN A 375 15.14 11.42 13.72
CA ASN A 375 15.15 11.45 15.18
C ASN A 375 14.53 12.74 15.74
N TYR A 376 14.77 13.88 15.07
CA TYR A 376 14.15 15.15 15.43
C TYR A 376 12.67 15.18 15.02
N THR A 377 12.35 14.75 13.80
CA THR A 377 10.96 14.73 13.30
C THR A 377 10.09 13.80 14.12
N GLY A 378 10.56 12.59 14.42
CA GLY A 378 9.87 11.65 15.31
C GLY A 378 9.66 12.22 16.73
N ARG A 379 10.66 12.88 17.32
CA ARG A 379 10.47 13.57 18.62
C ARG A 379 9.48 14.73 18.52
N GLY A 380 9.50 15.45 17.42
CA GLY A 380 8.56 16.52 17.12
C GLY A 380 7.12 16.01 17.06
N TRP A 381 6.91 14.90 16.34
CA TRP A 381 5.63 14.21 16.25
C TRP A 381 5.14 13.73 17.62
N ALA A 382 5.98 13.03 18.40
CA ALA A 382 5.66 12.59 19.76
C ALA A 382 5.24 13.74 20.69
N LYS A 383 5.95 14.87 20.63
CA LYS A 383 5.60 16.09 21.38
C LYS A 383 4.29 16.69 20.88
N SER A 384 4.03 16.67 19.58
CA SER A 384 2.77 17.14 19.01
C SER A 384 1.59 16.32 19.54
N LEU A 385 1.71 15.00 19.58
CA LEU A 385 0.71 14.08 20.12
C LEU A 385 0.47 14.30 21.62
N LEU A 386 1.54 14.48 22.40
CA LEU A 386 1.42 14.84 23.82
C LEU A 386 0.77 16.23 23.99
N GLY A 387 1.10 17.18 23.12
CA GLY A 387 0.48 18.51 23.09
C GLY A 387 -1.02 18.45 22.78
N ALA A 388 -1.42 17.58 21.85
CA ALA A 388 -2.82 17.30 21.51
C ALA A 388 -3.58 16.77 22.73
N LEU A 389 -3.02 15.77 23.40
CA LEU A 389 -3.62 15.17 24.59
C LEU A 389 -3.78 16.19 25.72
N ASN A 390 -2.74 16.99 25.99
CA ASN A 390 -2.80 18.08 26.97
C ASN A 390 -3.88 19.11 26.61
N ALA A 391 -4.04 19.45 25.33
CA ALA A 391 -5.06 20.39 24.89
C ALA A 391 -6.49 19.85 25.06
N GLU A 392 -6.70 18.54 24.86
CA GLU A 392 -7.98 17.87 25.11
C GLU A 392 -8.34 17.86 26.60
N GLN A 393 -7.34 17.75 27.47
CA GLN A 393 -7.48 17.85 28.93
C GLN A 393 -7.55 19.29 29.45
N ALA A 394 -7.62 20.28 28.55
CA ALA A 394 -7.60 21.71 28.87
C ALA A 394 -6.32 22.21 29.58
N GLU A 395 -5.22 21.46 29.50
CA GLU A 395 -3.90 21.84 30.01
C GLU A 395 -3.14 22.70 28.98
N PHE A 396 -3.69 23.87 28.66
CA PHE A 396 -3.26 24.67 27.50
C PHE A 396 -1.79 25.15 27.55
N ASP A 397 -1.25 25.45 28.74
CA ASP A 397 0.14 25.87 28.88
C ASP A 397 1.12 24.74 28.57
N LYS A 398 0.80 23.52 29.03
CA LYS A 398 1.58 22.32 28.70
C LYS A 398 1.47 22.01 27.21
N ALA A 399 0.25 22.06 26.65
CA ALA A 399 0.03 21.85 25.22
C ALA A 399 0.86 22.83 24.37
N GLN A 400 0.81 24.12 24.70
CA GLN A 400 1.59 25.16 24.02
C GLN A 400 3.09 24.87 24.07
N LYS A 401 3.62 24.51 25.24
CA LYS A 401 5.05 24.18 25.41
C LYS A 401 5.45 23.00 24.54
N GLN A 402 4.63 21.97 24.46
CA GLN A 402 4.90 20.80 23.63
C GLN A 402 4.88 21.13 22.13
N TYR A 403 3.88 21.86 21.65
CA TYR A 403 3.84 22.29 20.25
C TYR A 403 5.03 23.18 19.87
N GLN A 404 5.45 24.10 20.74
CA GLN A 404 6.63 24.94 20.49
C GLN A 404 7.92 24.10 20.44
N ALA A 405 8.06 23.11 21.32
CA ALA A 405 9.18 22.19 21.31
C ALA A 405 9.18 21.30 20.05
N ALA A 406 8.00 20.86 19.60
CA ALA A 406 7.85 20.09 18.36
C ALA A 406 8.24 20.89 17.12
N ILE A 407 7.79 22.14 17.00
CA ILE A 407 8.19 23.05 15.90
C ILE A 407 9.72 23.26 15.87
N LYS A 408 10.36 23.34 17.05
CA LYS A 408 11.81 23.49 17.16
C LYS A 408 12.55 22.25 16.63
N ASP A 409 12.07 21.05 16.98
CA ASP A 409 12.65 19.80 16.49
C ASP A 409 12.49 19.68 14.97
N CYS A 410 11.28 19.88 14.43
CA CYS A 410 11.07 19.84 12.97
C CYS A 410 11.90 20.91 12.24
N THR A 411 12.13 22.08 12.85
CA THR A 411 13.01 23.11 12.28
C THR A 411 14.48 22.70 12.26
N LYS A 412 14.94 21.85 13.20
CA LYS A 412 16.28 21.26 13.15
C LYS A 412 16.33 20.14 12.10
N ALA A 413 15.29 19.31 11.99
CA ALA A 413 15.18 18.29 10.94
C ALA A 413 15.29 18.90 9.53
N ILE A 414 14.50 19.95 9.23
CA ILE A 414 14.57 20.68 7.95
C ILE A 414 15.96 21.25 7.66
N LYS A 415 16.72 21.65 8.69
CA LYS A 415 18.10 22.14 8.48
C LYS A 415 19.07 21.02 8.13
N LEU A 416 18.83 19.81 8.62
CA LEU A 416 19.62 18.62 8.34
C LEU A 416 19.29 18.07 6.95
N GLN A 417 17.99 17.92 6.65
CA GLN A 417 17.49 17.49 5.34
C GLN A 417 16.42 18.47 4.80
N PRO A 418 16.83 19.49 4.01
CA PRO A 418 15.91 20.48 3.44
C PRO A 418 15.04 19.99 2.28
N GLU A 419 15.36 18.83 1.72
CA GLU A 419 14.63 18.21 0.59
C GLU A 419 13.73 17.05 1.04
N GLU A 420 13.63 16.82 2.35
CA GLU A 420 12.72 15.82 2.93
C GLU A 420 11.37 16.49 3.23
N ASP A 421 10.33 16.08 2.52
CA ASP A 421 8.96 16.63 2.59
C ASP A 421 8.36 16.44 3.98
N THR A 422 8.49 15.25 4.57
CA THR A 422 7.90 14.87 5.86
C THR A 422 8.26 15.85 6.98
N ASN A 423 9.48 16.40 6.94
CA ASN A 423 9.96 17.40 7.90
C ASN A 423 9.13 18.70 7.85
N TYR A 424 8.68 19.11 6.66
CA TYR A 424 7.77 20.23 6.46
C TYR A 424 6.33 19.84 6.79
N SER A 425 5.87 18.67 6.36
CA SER A 425 4.51 18.16 6.64
C SER A 425 4.21 18.16 8.14
N GLU A 426 5.11 17.58 8.94
CA GLU A 426 4.99 17.53 10.40
C GLU A 426 5.00 18.93 11.03
N ARG A 427 5.92 19.81 10.60
CA ARG A 427 5.98 21.18 11.13
C ARG A 427 4.72 21.99 10.79
N GLY A 428 4.20 21.81 9.58
CA GLY A 428 2.96 22.42 9.10
C GLY A 428 1.78 22.00 9.95
N TRP A 429 1.64 20.69 10.20
CA TRP A 429 0.60 20.15 11.06
C TRP A 429 0.69 20.67 12.50
N VAL A 430 1.89 20.66 13.11
CA VAL A 430 2.07 21.17 14.47
C VAL A 430 1.73 22.66 14.57
N LYS A 431 2.10 23.47 13.57
CA LYS A 431 1.72 24.89 13.50
C LYS A 431 0.20 25.05 13.41
N PHE A 432 -0.48 24.25 12.57
CA PHE A 432 -1.94 24.26 12.51
C PHE A 432 -2.56 23.99 13.89
N ARG A 433 -2.12 22.92 14.59
CA ARG A 433 -2.59 22.56 15.94
C ARG A 433 -2.31 23.66 16.98
N LEU A 434 -1.15 24.30 16.91
CA LEU A 434 -0.84 25.45 17.77
C LEU A 434 -1.77 26.63 17.45
N GLY A 435 -2.10 26.87 16.18
CA GLY A 435 -3.09 27.87 15.75
C GLY A 435 -4.48 27.61 16.32
N GLU A 436 -4.94 26.35 16.30
CA GLU A 436 -6.21 25.95 16.93
C GLU A 436 -6.21 26.25 18.43
N LEU A 437 -5.12 25.90 19.12
CA LEU A 437 -4.96 26.19 20.54
C LEU A 437 -5.01 27.70 20.81
N ARG A 438 -4.33 28.52 20.01
CA ARG A 438 -4.36 30.00 20.15
C ARG A 438 -5.73 30.58 19.89
N THR A 439 -6.48 30.01 18.95
CA THR A 439 -7.88 30.39 18.68
C THR A 439 -8.74 30.14 19.90
N LYS A 440 -8.61 28.95 20.53
CA LYS A 440 -9.33 28.62 21.78
C LYS A 440 -8.98 29.56 22.95
N GLN A 441 -7.75 30.08 22.97
CA GLN A 441 -7.29 31.07 23.95
C GLN A 441 -7.68 32.52 23.62
N GLY A 442 -8.39 32.78 22.51
CA GLY A 442 -8.74 34.14 22.05
C GLY A 442 -7.56 34.95 21.47
N LYS A 443 -6.42 34.29 21.19
CA LYS A 443 -5.19 34.93 20.69
C LYS A 443 -5.16 34.96 19.16
N THR A 444 -6.10 35.68 18.55
CA THR A 444 -6.38 35.66 17.10
C THR A 444 -5.17 36.02 16.22
N ALA A 445 -4.37 37.01 16.61
CA ALA A 445 -3.18 37.40 15.84
C ALA A 445 -2.09 36.31 15.84
N GLU A 446 -1.88 35.67 16.99
CA GLU A 446 -0.95 34.54 17.10
C GLU A 446 -1.46 33.34 16.29
N ALA A 447 -2.76 33.04 16.37
CA ALA A 447 -3.39 31.96 15.61
C ALA A 447 -3.20 32.14 14.10
N ARG A 448 -3.52 33.33 13.57
CA ARG A 448 -3.33 33.66 12.15
C ARG A 448 -1.90 33.44 11.68
N LYS A 449 -0.91 33.84 12.49
CA LYS A 449 0.52 33.62 12.18
C LYS A 449 0.85 32.13 12.08
N GLN A 450 0.29 31.29 12.96
CA GLN A 450 0.54 29.85 12.89
C GLN A 450 -0.15 29.20 11.69
N TYR A 451 -1.39 29.57 11.37
CA TYR A 451 -2.09 29.05 10.19
C TYR A 451 -1.38 29.43 8.88
N GLN A 452 -0.90 30.67 8.74
CA GLN A 452 -0.06 31.08 7.61
C GLN A 452 1.23 30.26 7.54
N GLY A 453 1.88 30.05 8.68
CA GLY A 453 3.07 29.21 8.76
C GLY A 453 2.83 27.73 8.42
N ALA A 454 1.62 27.22 8.64
CA ALA A 454 1.21 25.87 8.26
C ALA A 454 1.01 25.77 6.74
N ILE A 455 0.33 26.75 6.13
CA ILE A 455 0.16 26.84 4.67
C ILE A 455 1.52 26.84 3.96
N MET A 456 2.46 27.67 4.41
CA MET A 456 3.80 27.76 3.80
C MET A 456 4.59 26.45 3.88
N ASP A 457 4.47 25.72 5.00
CA ASP A 457 5.16 24.44 5.17
C ASP A 457 4.51 23.37 4.26
N SER A 458 3.18 23.27 4.24
CA SER A 458 2.47 22.34 3.35
C SER A 458 2.70 22.66 1.87
N GLU A 459 2.81 23.94 1.48
CA GLU A 459 3.18 24.31 0.11
C GLU A 459 4.58 23.81 -0.26
N LYS A 460 5.54 23.88 0.66
CA LYS A 460 6.89 23.36 0.43
C LYS A 460 6.90 21.82 0.42
N ALA A 461 6.13 21.17 1.29
CA ALA A 461 5.97 19.72 1.28
C ALA A 461 5.37 19.23 -0.06
N ILE A 462 4.27 19.83 -0.52
CA ILE A 462 3.64 19.52 -1.82
C ILE A 462 4.59 19.75 -3.01
N GLN A 463 5.50 20.72 -2.92
CA GLN A 463 6.53 20.92 -3.96
C GLN A 463 7.59 19.82 -3.99
N LEU A 464 7.85 19.19 -2.84
CA LEU A 464 8.82 18.10 -2.70
C LEU A 464 8.17 16.75 -3.04
N ASP A 465 6.97 16.50 -2.52
CA ASP A 465 6.12 15.36 -2.84
C ASP A 465 4.67 15.81 -3.16
N PRO A 466 4.26 15.82 -4.44
CA PRO A 466 2.92 16.23 -4.86
C PRO A 466 1.85 15.13 -4.69
N ASP A 467 2.20 13.92 -4.29
CA ASP A 467 1.25 12.80 -4.15
C ASP A 467 0.74 12.61 -2.71
N GLU A 468 1.37 13.26 -1.72
CA GLU A 468 1.00 13.14 -0.31
C GLU A 468 -0.33 13.89 0.02
N ALA A 469 -1.38 13.11 0.30
CA ALA A 469 -2.72 13.61 0.61
C ALA A 469 -2.77 14.45 1.90
N PHE A 470 -1.93 14.11 2.88
CA PHE A 470 -1.87 14.76 4.20
C PHE A 470 -1.52 16.25 4.10
N ASP A 471 -0.66 16.63 3.14
CA ASP A 471 -0.23 18.02 3.01
C ASP A 471 -1.30 18.92 2.37
N TYR A 472 -2.03 18.40 1.40
CA TYR A 472 -3.23 19.06 0.90
C TYR A 472 -4.28 19.22 1.99
N HIS A 473 -4.51 18.19 2.82
CA HIS A 473 -5.41 18.29 3.97
C HIS A 473 -4.97 19.39 4.94
N THR A 474 -3.69 19.41 5.32
CA THR A 474 -3.12 20.39 6.25
C THR A 474 -3.27 21.82 5.73
N ARG A 475 -2.94 22.04 4.44
CA ARG A 475 -3.13 23.34 3.78
C ARG A 475 -4.60 23.75 3.76
N GLY A 476 -5.50 22.82 3.41
CA GLY A 476 -6.93 23.05 3.33
C GLY A 476 -7.53 23.43 4.69
N VAL A 477 -7.22 22.71 5.78
CA VAL A 477 -7.74 23.04 7.11
C VAL A 477 -7.18 24.37 7.64
N ALA A 478 -5.94 24.72 7.30
CA ALA A 478 -5.35 26.00 7.65
C ALA A 478 -6.00 27.17 6.88
N LYS A 479 -6.30 27.01 5.59
CA LYS A 479 -7.08 27.98 4.79
C LYS A 479 -8.49 28.18 5.35
N ALA A 480 -9.18 27.09 5.69
CA ALA A 480 -10.50 27.14 6.31
C ALA A 480 -10.48 27.91 7.64
N ALA A 481 -9.43 27.72 8.46
CA ALA A 481 -9.26 28.45 9.72
C ALA A 481 -9.00 29.95 9.52
N LEU A 482 -8.52 30.36 8.34
CA LEU A 482 -8.38 31.76 7.92
C LEU A 482 -9.62 32.33 7.22
N GLY A 483 -10.66 31.51 7.01
CA GLY A 483 -11.91 31.90 6.35
C GLY A 483 -11.93 31.70 4.83
N ASP A 484 -10.86 31.16 4.24
CA ASP A 484 -10.83 30.77 2.82
C ASP A 484 -11.42 29.36 2.65
N TYR A 485 -12.75 29.27 2.69
CA TYR A 485 -13.44 27.99 2.59
C TYR A 485 -13.44 27.39 1.17
N ASN A 486 -13.40 28.21 0.13
CA ASN A 486 -13.32 27.73 -1.25
C ASN A 486 -11.93 27.12 -1.52
N GLY A 487 -10.85 27.85 -1.20
CA GLY A 487 -9.50 27.32 -1.33
C GLY A 487 -9.23 26.11 -0.44
N ALA A 488 -9.94 26.00 0.70
CA ALA A 488 -9.92 24.80 1.53
C ALA A 488 -10.61 23.60 0.85
N ILE A 489 -11.76 23.80 0.20
CA ILE A 489 -12.45 22.74 -0.54
C ILE A 489 -11.58 22.24 -1.70
N ASP A 490 -10.94 23.14 -2.45
CA ASP A 490 -10.06 22.77 -3.57
C ASP A 490 -8.92 21.86 -3.09
N ASP A 491 -8.26 22.22 -1.99
CA ASP A 491 -7.19 21.40 -1.40
C ASP A 491 -7.72 20.05 -0.88
N LEU A 492 -8.88 20.04 -0.23
CA LEU A 492 -9.47 18.83 0.33
C LEU A 492 -10.01 17.89 -0.77
N ASP A 493 -10.43 18.43 -1.91
CA ASP A 493 -10.78 17.65 -3.10
C ASP A 493 -9.55 16.90 -3.61
N VAL A 494 -8.39 17.56 -3.72
CA VAL A 494 -7.13 16.89 -4.10
C VAL A 494 -6.72 15.86 -3.05
N ALA A 495 -6.81 16.16 -1.76
CA ALA A 495 -6.51 15.18 -0.70
C ALA A 495 -7.37 13.91 -0.82
N ILE A 496 -8.66 14.07 -1.15
CA ILE A 496 -9.60 12.96 -1.37
C ILE A 496 -9.30 12.23 -2.69
N GLU A 497 -8.88 12.93 -3.74
CA GLU A 497 -8.47 12.31 -5.00
C GLU A 497 -7.25 11.40 -4.80
N ARG A 498 -6.24 11.88 -4.06
CA ARG A 498 -5.02 11.11 -3.72
C ARG A 498 -5.32 9.97 -2.76
N SER A 499 -6.19 10.19 -1.77
CA SER A 499 -6.60 9.16 -0.82
C SER A 499 -8.13 9.12 -0.66
N PRO A 500 -8.84 8.31 -1.48
CA PRO A 500 -10.31 8.23 -1.47
C PRO A 500 -10.92 7.71 -0.17
N SER A 501 -10.12 7.12 0.72
CA SER A 501 -10.51 6.68 2.06
C SER A 501 -10.13 7.68 3.16
N TYR A 502 -9.65 8.87 2.82
CA TYR A 502 -9.16 9.85 3.78
C TYR A 502 -10.31 10.53 4.54
N THR A 503 -10.70 9.88 5.63
CA THR A 503 -11.81 10.25 6.51
C THR A 503 -11.75 11.72 6.95
N GLU A 504 -10.60 12.18 7.41
CA GLU A 504 -10.40 13.52 7.94
C GLU A 504 -10.60 14.58 6.85
N ALA A 505 -10.27 14.28 5.59
CA ALA A 505 -10.48 15.18 4.46
C ALA A 505 -11.96 15.36 4.13
N TYR A 506 -12.75 14.29 4.07
CA TYR A 506 -14.21 14.40 3.92
C TYR A 506 -14.82 15.20 5.07
N HIS A 507 -14.44 14.90 6.31
CA HIS A 507 -14.98 15.62 7.46
C HIS A 507 -14.61 17.11 7.44
N SER A 508 -13.37 17.46 7.10
CA SER A 508 -12.94 18.86 6.94
C SER A 508 -13.67 19.56 5.79
N ARG A 509 -13.88 18.88 4.65
CA ARG A 509 -14.57 19.44 3.49
C ARG A 509 -16.04 19.70 3.79
N GLY A 510 -16.69 18.77 4.51
CA GLY A 510 -18.04 18.96 5.02
C GLY A 510 -18.18 20.18 5.94
N LYS A 511 -17.20 20.44 6.82
CA LYS A 511 -17.19 21.66 7.64
C LYS A 511 -17.06 22.93 6.79
N ALA A 512 -16.17 22.94 5.80
CA ALA A 512 -15.97 24.08 4.91
C ALA A 512 -17.24 24.38 4.08
N LYS A 513 -17.83 23.36 3.47
CA LYS A 513 -19.11 23.47 2.72
C LYS A 513 -20.26 23.96 3.60
N ARG A 514 -20.34 23.49 4.84
CA ARG A 514 -21.32 23.98 5.81
C ARG A 514 -21.12 25.45 6.14
N ALA A 515 -19.87 25.91 6.28
CA ALA A 515 -19.58 27.33 6.49
C ALA A 515 -19.98 28.22 5.31
N LEU A 516 -20.03 27.65 4.10
CA LEU A 516 -20.55 28.30 2.89
C LEU A 516 -22.08 28.14 2.69
N GLY A 517 -22.80 27.54 3.65
CA GLY A 517 -24.25 27.30 3.54
C GLY A 517 -24.66 26.11 2.66
N GLN A 518 -23.71 25.31 2.18
CA GLN A 518 -23.96 24.15 1.32
C GLN A 518 -24.32 22.90 2.16
N HIS A 519 -25.47 22.94 2.83
CA HIS A 519 -25.84 21.94 3.85
C HIS A 519 -25.97 20.50 3.32
N ASP A 520 -26.57 20.28 2.16
CA ASP A 520 -26.75 18.93 1.59
C ASP A 520 -25.42 18.30 1.15
N ALA A 521 -24.55 19.11 0.54
CA ALA A 521 -23.22 18.67 0.15
C ALA A 521 -22.34 18.38 1.39
N ALA A 522 -22.47 19.18 2.44
CA ALA A 522 -21.80 18.93 3.71
C ALA A 522 -22.29 17.63 4.39
N LYS A 523 -23.60 17.37 4.37
CA LYS A 523 -24.19 16.12 4.87
C LYS A 523 -23.60 14.91 4.15
N THR A 524 -23.53 14.97 2.82
CA THR A 524 -22.92 13.92 1.99
C THR A 524 -21.47 13.64 2.40
N ASP A 525 -20.69 14.69 2.63
CA ASP A 525 -19.30 14.57 3.08
C ASP A 525 -19.17 13.96 4.48
N PHE A 526 -20.07 14.31 5.41
CA PHE A 526 -20.07 13.70 6.74
C PHE A 526 -20.48 12.23 6.72
N GLU A 527 -21.48 11.87 5.91
CA GLU A 527 -21.86 10.46 5.69
C GLU A 527 -20.68 9.68 5.09
N ARG A 528 -19.95 10.30 4.17
CA ARG A 528 -18.76 9.69 3.57
C ARG A 528 -17.62 9.50 4.58
N ALA A 529 -17.39 10.47 5.45
CA ALA A 529 -16.42 10.36 6.54
C ALA A 529 -16.79 9.26 7.56
N LEU A 530 -18.10 9.01 7.77
CA LEU A 530 -18.56 7.91 8.62
C LEU A 530 -18.34 6.55 7.95
N GLN A 531 -18.59 6.45 6.65
CA GLN A 531 -18.33 5.23 5.86
C GLN A 531 -16.84 4.88 5.82
N SER A 532 -15.98 5.86 5.55
CA SER A 532 -14.52 5.63 5.42
C SER A 532 -13.83 5.23 6.73
N ARG A 533 -14.49 5.45 7.89
CA ARG A 533 -14.04 4.98 9.21
C ARG A 533 -14.24 3.50 9.46
N GLY A 534 -14.77 2.73 8.50
CA GLY A 534 -15.23 1.36 8.77
C GLY A 534 -16.35 1.33 9.79
N ARG A 535 -17.13 2.42 9.91
CA ARG A 535 -18.33 2.49 10.77
C ARG A 535 -19.63 2.42 9.98
N GLY A 536 -19.54 2.04 8.71
CA GLY A 536 -20.67 1.53 7.94
C GLY A 536 -20.96 0.06 8.26
N ASP A 537 -20.44 -0.48 9.36
CA ASP A 537 -20.78 -1.82 9.81
C ASP A 537 -22.27 -1.89 10.12
N VAL A 538 -22.99 -2.60 9.25
CA VAL A 538 -24.32 -3.09 9.55
C VAL A 538 -24.14 -3.98 10.77
N THR A 539 -24.71 -3.57 11.91
CA THR A 539 -24.64 -4.36 13.14
C THR A 539 -25.22 -5.75 12.89
N THR A 540 -24.79 -6.76 13.64
CA THR A 540 -25.37 -8.10 13.58
C THR A 540 -26.90 -8.05 13.72
N GLN A 541 -27.41 -7.17 14.59
CA GLN A 541 -28.85 -6.94 14.77
C GLN A 541 -29.54 -6.38 13.50
N GLN A 542 -28.87 -5.49 12.76
CA GLN A 542 -29.39 -5.00 11.48
C GLN A 542 -29.32 -6.07 10.38
N LEU A 543 -28.32 -6.95 10.39
CA LEU A 543 -28.24 -8.09 9.46
C LEU A 543 -29.30 -9.16 9.75
N GLU A 544 -29.56 -9.43 11.04
CA GLU A 544 -30.64 -10.32 11.50
C GLU A 544 -32.02 -9.76 11.17
N ARG A 545 -32.22 -8.44 11.33
CA ARG A 545 -33.43 -7.79 10.83
C ARG A 545 -33.53 -7.88 9.32
N ALA A 546 -32.47 -7.52 8.60
CA ALA A 546 -32.45 -7.56 7.13
C ALA A 546 -32.71 -8.97 6.56
N SER A 547 -32.32 -10.04 7.26
CA SER A 547 -32.60 -11.41 6.82
C SER A 547 -34.08 -11.79 6.95
N THR A 548 -34.89 -11.03 7.69
CA THR A 548 -36.32 -11.26 7.91
C THR A 548 -37.21 -10.16 7.31
N GLU A 549 -36.76 -8.92 7.36
CA GLU A 549 -37.39 -7.69 6.85
C GLU A 549 -36.80 -7.34 5.47
N MET A 550 -37.15 -8.15 4.46
CA MET A 550 -36.71 -7.94 3.07
C MET A 550 -37.27 -6.64 2.48
N VAL A 551 -36.57 -6.08 1.50
CA VAL A 551 -36.99 -4.84 0.81
C VAL A 551 -38.04 -5.17 -0.24
N ARG A 552 -39.21 -4.51 -0.14
CA ARG A 552 -40.29 -4.61 -1.12
C ARG A 552 -39.96 -3.82 -2.39
N ILE A 553 -39.99 -4.50 -3.53
CA ILE A 553 -39.90 -3.89 -4.86
C ILE A 553 -41.30 -3.91 -5.48
N PRO A 554 -41.94 -2.74 -5.73
CA PRO A 554 -43.32 -2.69 -6.20
C PRO A 554 -43.45 -3.30 -7.60
N ALA A 555 -44.63 -3.84 -7.94
CA ALA A 555 -44.93 -4.33 -9.30
C ALA A 555 -44.84 -3.21 -10.35
N GLY A 556 -44.67 -3.56 -11.62
CA GLY A 556 -44.66 -2.57 -12.72
C GLY A 556 -43.63 -2.81 -13.81
N GLU A 557 -43.68 -1.95 -14.82
CA GLU A 557 -42.81 -2.00 -15.98
C GLU A 557 -41.44 -1.35 -15.73
N PHE A 558 -40.39 -1.90 -16.35
CA PHE A 558 -39.10 -1.23 -16.45
C PHE A 558 -38.38 -1.57 -17.77
N GLN A 559 -37.39 -0.75 -18.13
CA GLN A 559 -36.50 -1.04 -19.25
C GLN A 559 -35.40 -2.01 -18.80
N MET A 560 -35.51 -3.26 -19.23
CA MET A 560 -34.50 -4.29 -19.04
C MET A 560 -33.46 -4.22 -20.16
N GLY A 561 -32.18 -4.28 -19.79
CA GLY A 561 -31.04 -4.32 -20.71
C GLY A 561 -30.43 -2.97 -21.06
N SER A 562 -29.52 -3.02 -22.03
CA SER A 562 -28.75 -1.89 -22.51
C SER A 562 -28.48 -2.02 -24.00
N ASN A 563 -28.42 -0.87 -24.69
CA ASN A 563 -27.95 -0.81 -26.08
C ASN A 563 -26.43 -0.60 -26.17
N GLU A 564 -25.75 -0.40 -25.02
CA GLU A 564 -24.30 -0.22 -24.93
C GLU A 564 -23.55 -1.51 -24.56
N ILE A 565 -24.28 -2.51 -24.04
CA ILE A 565 -23.71 -3.80 -23.60
C ILE A 565 -24.20 -4.88 -24.55
N THR A 566 -23.29 -5.45 -25.32
CA THR A 566 -23.59 -6.49 -26.34
C THR A 566 -24.42 -7.63 -25.77
N GLU A 567 -24.06 -8.13 -24.59
CA GLU A 567 -24.71 -9.27 -23.93
C GLU A 567 -26.12 -8.98 -23.38
N ALA A 568 -26.45 -7.70 -23.19
CA ALA A 568 -27.73 -7.24 -22.64
C ALA A 568 -28.56 -6.44 -23.67
N THR A 569 -28.27 -6.61 -24.96
CA THR A 569 -28.96 -5.95 -26.08
C THR A 569 -30.05 -6.88 -26.67
N PRO A 570 -31.26 -6.36 -27.01
CA PRO A 570 -31.68 -4.96 -26.93
C PRO A 570 -32.21 -4.59 -25.55
N ARG A 571 -32.17 -3.28 -25.26
CA ARG A 571 -33.02 -2.70 -24.22
C ARG A 571 -34.50 -2.85 -24.63
N HIS A 572 -35.32 -3.40 -23.75
CA HIS A 572 -36.74 -3.66 -24.01
C HIS A 572 -37.57 -3.51 -22.72
N THR A 573 -38.89 -3.39 -22.87
CA THR A 573 -39.81 -3.21 -21.74
C THR A 573 -40.28 -4.56 -21.26
N VAL A 574 -40.19 -4.78 -19.94
CA VAL A 574 -40.76 -5.95 -19.27
C VAL A 574 -41.53 -5.52 -18.03
N TYR A 575 -42.51 -6.31 -17.66
CA TYR A 575 -43.29 -6.16 -16.44
C TYR A 575 -42.81 -7.20 -15.42
N LEU A 576 -42.61 -6.74 -14.18
CA LEU A 576 -42.37 -7.63 -13.04
C LEU A 576 -43.49 -7.44 -12.01
N ASP A 577 -43.95 -8.56 -11.46
CA ASP A 577 -44.77 -8.58 -10.27
C ASP A 577 -44.02 -8.00 -9.07
N GLU A 578 -44.77 -7.77 -8.00
CA GLU A 578 -44.18 -7.40 -6.72
C GLU A 578 -43.35 -8.56 -6.17
N PHE A 579 -42.18 -8.22 -5.64
CA PHE A 579 -41.30 -9.18 -4.97
C PHE A 579 -40.54 -8.50 -3.84
N TYR A 580 -39.90 -9.33 -3.02
CA TYR A 580 -39.03 -8.90 -1.94
C TYR A 580 -37.60 -9.35 -2.23
N ILE A 581 -36.61 -8.55 -1.86
CA ILE A 581 -35.20 -8.86 -2.02
C ILE A 581 -34.40 -8.45 -0.79
N ASP A 582 -33.37 -9.22 -0.44
CA ASP A 582 -32.51 -8.91 0.70
C ASP A 582 -31.76 -7.58 0.45
N PRO A 583 -31.66 -6.71 1.46
CA PRO A 583 -30.98 -5.41 1.32
C PRO A 583 -29.45 -5.54 1.17
N TYR A 584 -28.89 -6.69 1.54
CA TYR A 584 -27.47 -7.02 1.53
C TYR A 584 -27.24 -8.41 0.91
N GLU A 585 -26.02 -8.66 0.46
CA GLU A 585 -25.54 -10.01 0.15
C GLU A 585 -25.49 -10.90 1.40
N VAL A 586 -25.61 -12.21 1.21
CA VAL A 586 -25.49 -13.20 2.29
C VAL A 586 -24.06 -13.17 2.84
N THR A 587 -23.94 -13.05 4.16
CA THR A 587 -22.65 -12.93 4.85
C THR A 587 -22.04 -14.28 5.23
N ASN A 588 -20.74 -14.31 5.51
CA ASN A 588 -20.08 -15.52 6.03
C ASN A 588 -20.74 -16.04 7.32
N ALA A 589 -21.15 -15.15 8.24
CA ALA A 589 -21.84 -15.53 9.47
C ALA A 589 -23.18 -16.23 9.21
N GLN A 590 -23.96 -15.69 8.27
CA GLN A 590 -25.23 -16.29 7.86
C GLN A 590 -25.02 -17.65 7.19
N PHE A 591 -24.03 -17.75 6.29
CA PHE A 591 -23.73 -18.99 5.58
C PHE A 591 -23.14 -20.06 6.53
N LYS A 592 -22.39 -19.66 7.55
CA LYS A 592 -21.91 -20.55 8.62
C LYS A 592 -23.08 -21.20 9.37
N ALA A 593 -24.08 -20.41 9.75
CA ALA A 593 -25.28 -20.94 10.40
C ALA A 593 -25.99 -21.98 9.54
N PHE A 594 -26.01 -21.78 8.21
CA PHE A 594 -26.54 -22.75 7.26
C PHE A 594 -25.77 -24.07 7.26
N ILE A 595 -24.44 -24.07 7.08
CA ILE A 595 -23.66 -25.31 7.02
C ILE A 595 -23.55 -26.02 8.39
N ASP A 596 -23.73 -25.28 9.47
CA ASP A 596 -23.81 -25.86 10.81
C ASP A 596 -25.10 -26.67 10.97
N ALA A 597 -26.23 -26.12 10.50
CA ALA A 597 -27.54 -26.75 10.52
C ALA A 597 -27.72 -27.85 9.46
N ASN A 598 -26.96 -27.79 8.37
CA ASN A 598 -27.04 -28.73 7.24
C ASN A 598 -25.65 -29.31 6.95
N PRO A 599 -25.19 -30.32 7.74
CA PRO A 599 -23.82 -30.81 7.70
C PRO A 599 -23.37 -31.39 6.34
N GLU A 600 -24.30 -31.77 5.47
CA GLU A 600 -24.02 -32.23 4.12
C GLU A 600 -23.45 -31.12 3.21
N TRP A 601 -23.64 -29.85 3.57
CA TRP A 601 -23.08 -28.69 2.84
C TRP A 601 -21.78 -28.15 3.44
N ARG A 602 -21.23 -28.83 4.46
CA ARG A 602 -19.92 -28.51 5.04
C ARG A 602 -18.81 -28.76 4.03
N LYS A 603 -17.69 -28.05 4.20
CA LYS A 603 -16.54 -28.09 3.29
C LYS A 603 -16.00 -29.51 3.08
N ASP A 604 -16.05 -30.33 4.12
CA ASP A 604 -15.53 -31.70 4.10
C ASP A 604 -16.55 -32.74 3.59
N ASN A 605 -17.81 -32.34 3.42
CA ASN A 605 -18.94 -33.25 3.15
C ASN A 605 -19.68 -32.97 1.83
N ILE A 606 -19.56 -31.76 1.28
CA ILE A 606 -20.25 -31.40 0.03
C ILE A 606 -19.82 -32.34 -1.11
N PRO A 607 -20.77 -32.92 -1.88
CA PRO A 607 -20.43 -33.75 -3.03
C PRO A 607 -19.66 -32.99 -4.11
N SER A 608 -18.66 -33.66 -4.70
CA SER A 608 -17.73 -33.06 -5.66
C SER A 608 -18.39 -32.53 -6.94
N GLU A 609 -19.54 -33.08 -7.31
CA GLU A 609 -20.36 -32.65 -8.46
C GLU A 609 -20.99 -31.26 -8.27
N TYR A 610 -20.99 -30.72 -7.05
CA TYR A 610 -21.60 -29.43 -6.72
C TYR A 610 -20.58 -28.30 -6.56
N HIS A 611 -19.28 -28.54 -6.81
CA HIS A 611 -18.24 -27.51 -6.75
C HIS A 611 -17.03 -27.83 -7.65
N ASP A 612 -16.12 -26.87 -7.83
CA ASP A 612 -14.93 -26.97 -8.69
C ASP A 612 -13.61 -27.20 -7.91
N GLY A 613 -13.73 -27.69 -6.67
CA GLY A 613 -12.60 -27.87 -5.75
C GLY A 613 -12.15 -26.64 -4.95
N ASN A 614 -12.71 -25.44 -5.19
CA ASN A 614 -12.38 -24.25 -4.39
C ASN A 614 -13.47 -23.88 -3.37
N TYR A 615 -14.44 -24.75 -3.09
CA TYR A 615 -15.53 -24.47 -2.15
C TYR A 615 -15.00 -24.05 -0.77
N LEU A 616 -15.43 -22.89 -0.29
CA LEU A 616 -15.00 -22.25 0.96
C LEU A 616 -13.47 -22.22 1.11
N LYS A 617 -12.72 -22.01 0.02
CA LYS A 617 -11.24 -22.10 -0.01
C LYS A 617 -10.52 -21.32 1.09
N HIS A 618 -11.04 -20.15 1.43
CA HIS A 618 -10.43 -19.24 2.41
C HIS A 618 -10.86 -19.51 3.86
N TRP A 619 -11.76 -20.46 4.10
CA TRP A 619 -12.15 -20.89 5.43
C TRP A 619 -11.17 -21.95 5.95
N ASP A 620 -10.89 -21.91 7.24
CA ASP A 620 -10.12 -22.92 7.95
C ASP A 620 -11.07 -24.01 8.43
N GLY A 621 -11.05 -25.16 7.75
CA GLY A 621 -12.13 -26.15 7.87
C GLY A 621 -13.49 -25.54 7.54
N ASN A 622 -14.41 -25.58 8.51
CA ASN A 622 -15.76 -25.03 8.39
C ASN A 622 -15.92 -23.65 9.03
N ASP A 623 -14.81 -23.01 9.44
CA ASP A 623 -14.83 -21.69 10.09
C ASP A 623 -14.18 -20.60 9.21
N TYR A 624 -14.78 -19.43 9.21
CA TYR A 624 -14.21 -18.23 8.57
C TYR A 624 -13.35 -17.44 9.57
N ALA A 625 -12.43 -16.62 9.07
CA ALA A 625 -11.65 -15.74 9.96
C ALA A 625 -12.58 -14.72 10.63
N ASN A 626 -12.58 -14.61 11.97
CA ASN A 626 -13.55 -13.81 12.75
C ASN A 626 -13.88 -12.41 12.21
N TRP A 627 -12.91 -11.71 11.59
CA TRP A 627 -13.10 -10.38 11.00
C TRP A 627 -13.94 -10.38 9.71
N GLN A 628 -14.17 -11.53 9.08
CA GLN A 628 -14.95 -11.69 7.84
C GLN A 628 -16.43 -11.98 8.07
N ALA A 629 -16.91 -11.96 9.32
CA ALA A 629 -18.28 -12.33 9.67
C ALA A 629 -19.33 -11.62 8.81
N HIS A 630 -19.13 -10.32 8.52
CA HIS A 630 -20.06 -9.47 7.77
C HIS A 630 -19.65 -9.27 6.31
N HIS A 631 -18.56 -9.88 5.84
CA HIS A 631 -18.25 -9.91 4.42
C HIS A 631 -19.24 -10.82 3.68
N PRO A 632 -19.55 -10.55 2.40
CA PRO A 632 -20.32 -11.47 1.59
C PRO A 632 -19.59 -12.81 1.51
N VAL A 633 -20.35 -13.90 1.63
CA VAL A 633 -19.81 -15.23 1.41
C VAL A 633 -19.42 -15.37 -0.07
N VAL A 634 -18.20 -15.86 -0.30
CA VAL A 634 -17.61 -16.12 -1.62
C VAL A 634 -16.95 -17.50 -1.61
N TYR A 635 -16.53 -18.00 -2.78
CA TYR A 635 -16.17 -19.42 -2.93
C TYR A 635 -17.34 -20.36 -2.62
N VAL A 636 -18.55 -19.96 -2.98
CA VAL A 636 -19.76 -20.79 -2.90
C VAL A 636 -20.29 -21.05 -4.30
N SER A 637 -20.77 -22.26 -4.55
CA SER A 637 -21.35 -22.63 -5.83
C SER A 637 -22.81 -22.18 -5.93
N TRP A 638 -23.38 -22.21 -7.13
CA TRP A 638 -24.80 -21.93 -7.33
C TRP A 638 -25.68 -22.94 -6.57
N TYR A 639 -25.28 -24.21 -6.51
CA TYR A 639 -25.98 -25.23 -5.73
C TYR A 639 -26.02 -24.89 -4.23
N ALA A 640 -24.88 -24.48 -3.66
CA ALA A 640 -24.80 -24.13 -2.24
C ALA A 640 -25.60 -22.84 -1.93
N ALA A 641 -25.62 -21.88 -2.86
CA ALA A 641 -26.45 -20.68 -2.75
C ALA A 641 -27.97 -21.01 -2.82
N MET A 642 -28.39 -21.92 -3.71
CA MET A 642 -29.76 -22.41 -3.79
C MET A 642 -30.18 -23.17 -2.54
N ALA A 643 -29.31 -24.04 -2.02
CA ALA A 643 -29.54 -24.78 -0.78
C ALA A 643 -29.71 -23.85 0.42
N TYR A 644 -28.84 -22.84 0.54
CA TYR A 644 -29.00 -21.78 1.54
C TYR A 644 -30.34 -21.06 1.39
N ALA A 645 -30.66 -20.61 0.18
CA ALA A 645 -31.88 -19.84 -0.07
C ALA A 645 -33.13 -20.67 0.29
N LYS A 646 -33.16 -21.95 -0.10
CA LYS A 646 -34.23 -22.90 0.26
C LYS A 646 -34.33 -23.08 1.78
N TRP A 647 -33.20 -23.25 2.47
CA TRP A 647 -33.16 -23.41 3.93
C TRP A 647 -33.79 -22.24 4.68
N VAL A 648 -33.58 -21.00 4.20
CA VAL A 648 -34.20 -19.80 4.78
C VAL A 648 -35.60 -19.47 4.23
N GLY A 649 -36.19 -20.36 3.42
CA GLY A 649 -37.53 -20.16 2.84
C GLY A 649 -37.59 -19.05 1.79
N LYS A 650 -36.52 -18.88 1.03
CA LYS A 650 -36.34 -17.89 -0.03
C LYS A 650 -35.84 -18.57 -1.32
N ARG A 651 -35.47 -17.77 -2.32
CA ARG A 651 -34.83 -18.20 -3.57
C ARG A 651 -33.77 -17.20 -4.01
N LEU A 652 -32.96 -17.53 -5.01
CA LEU A 652 -32.17 -16.51 -5.70
C LEU A 652 -33.09 -15.58 -6.51
N PRO A 653 -32.69 -14.32 -6.78
CA PRO A 653 -33.43 -13.45 -7.69
C PRO A 653 -33.35 -13.98 -9.13
N THR A 654 -34.36 -13.65 -9.94
CA THR A 654 -34.22 -13.71 -11.39
C THR A 654 -33.31 -12.58 -11.88
N GLU A 655 -32.72 -12.72 -13.07
CA GLU A 655 -31.90 -11.69 -13.72
C GLU A 655 -32.69 -10.38 -13.89
N ALA A 656 -33.99 -10.48 -14.18
CA ALA A 656 -34.87 -9.33 -14.30
C ALA A 656 -35.15 -8.65 -12.96
N GLU A 657 -35.47 -9.42 -11.91
CA GLU A 657 -35.68 -8.89 -10.55
C GLU A 657 -34.44 -8.19 -10.03
N TRP A 658 -33.27 -8.80 -10.20
CA TRP A 658 -32.01 -8.20 -9.80
C TRP A 658 -31.77 -6.87 -10.52
N GLU A 659 -31.97 -6.83 -11.85
CA GLU A 659 -31.76 -5.60 -12.62
C GLU A 659 -32.72 -4.48 -12.18
N ARG A 660 -33.99 -4.80 -11.96
CA ARG A 660 -34.98 -3.83 -11.47
C ARG A 660 -34.60 -3.30 -10.10
N ALA A 661 -34.22 -4.20 -9.19
CA ALA A 661 -33.76 -3.88 -7.85
C ALA A 661 -32.53 -2.97 -7.90
N ALA A 662 -31.52 -3.31 -8.71
CA ALA A 662 -30.28 -2.55 -8.86
C ALA A 662 -30.53 -1.14 -9.40
N ARG A 663 -31.49 -0.97 -10.32
CA ARG A 663 -31.85 0.34 -10.88
C ARG A 663 -32.43 1.32 -9.87
N GLY A 664 -32.92 0.88 -8.70
CA GLY A 664 -33.05 1.75 -7.53
C GLY A 664 -33.79 3.09 -7.72
N GLY A 665 -34.78 3.16 -8.62
CA GLY A 665 -35.49 4.40 -8.96
C GLY A 665 -34.77 5.37 -9.93
N VAL A 666 -33.57 5.05 -10.40
CA VAL A 666 -32.83 5.84 -11.40
C VAL A 666 -33.03 5.27 -12.82
N ALA A 667 -34.20 5.54 -13.40
CA ALA A 667 -34.52 5.11 -14.76
C ALA A 667 -33.50 5.64 -15.79
N HIS A 668 -33.09 4.76 -16.71
CA HIS A 668 -32.20 5.08 -17.85
C HIS A 668 -30.80 5.60 -17.49
N LYS A 669 -30.27 5.22 -16.31
CA LYS A 669 -28.88 5.51 -15.95
C LYS A 669 -27.93 4.35 -16.24
N ARG A 670 -26.66 4.68 -16.48
CA ARG A 670 -25.59 3.74 -16.80
C ARG A 670 -25.19 2.85 -15.62
N TYR A 671 -24.92 3.46 -14.46
CA TYR A 671 -24.61 2.79 -13.19
C TYR A 671 -25.85 2.81 -12.27
N VAL A 672 -25.82 2.01 -11.21
CA VAL A 672 -26.92 1.88 -10.24
C VAL A 672 -27.23 3.17 -9.45
N TRP A 673 -26.40 4.21 -9.61
CA TRP A 673 -26.56 5.54 -8.98
C TRP A 673 -26.59 6.71 -9.97
N GLY A 674 -26.36 6.50 -11.27
CA GLY A 674 -26.23 7.63 -12.21
C GLY A 674 -25.41 7.33 -13.46
N ASN A 675 -25.10 8.38 -14.24
CA ASN A 675 -24.33 8.26 -15.48
C ASN A 675 -22.82 8.42 -15.27
N SER A 676 -22.42 9.14 -14.22
CA SER A 676 -21.03 9.39 -13.90
C SER A 676 -20.44 8.25 -13.07
N ARG A 677 -19.20 7.89 -13.37
CA ARG A 677 -18.43 6.95 -12.55
C ARG A 677 -18.20 7.58 -11.18
N ASP A 678 -18.54 6.86 -10.12
CA ASP A 678 -18.30 7.27 -8.74
C ASP A 678 -17.61 6.12 -7.99
N PRO A 679 -16.30 6.22 -7.72
CA PRO A 679 -15.57 5.18 -7.03
C PRO A 679 -15.99 5.01 -5.57
N GLY A 680 -16.73 5.98 -5.01
CA GLY A 680 -17.25 5.90 -3.67
C GLY A 680 -18.55 5.12 -3.53
N ARG A 681 -19.11 4.59 -4.62
CA ARG A 681 -20.43 3.93 -4.61
C ARG A 681 -20.40 2.40 -4.76
N ALA A 682 -19.23 1.79 -4.99
CA ALA A 682 -19.08 0.35 -5.09
C ALA A 682 -17.64 -0.12 -4.82
N ASN A 683 -17.47 -1.40 -4.49
CA ASN A 683 -16.17 -2.05 -4.39
C ASN A 683 -15.82 -2.75 -5.72
N TYR A 684 -14.76 -2.30 -6.40
CA TYR A 684 -14.31 -2.83 -7.71
C TYR A 684 -12.82 -2.60 -7.98
N GLY A 685 -12.27 -3.22 -9.04
CA GLY A 685 -10.84 -3.53 -9.28
C GLY A 685 -9.77 -2.44 -9.15
N TYR A 686 -10.14 -1.16 -9.08
CA TYR A 686 -9.18 -0.07 -8.78
C TYR A 686 -9.18 0.35 -7.30
N TYR A 687 -10.28 0.10 -6.57
CA TYR A 687 -10.52 0.58 -5.21
C TYR A 687 -10.66 -0.55 -4.17
N GLY A 688 -10.64 -1.81 -4.63
CA GLY A 688 -10.78 -3.02 -3.81
C GLY A 688 -9.79 -4.11 -4.22
N LYS A 689 -9.15 -4.74 -3.23
CA LYS A 689 -8.35 -5.97 -3.41
C LYS A 689 -9.06 -7.23 -2.89
N TYR A 690 -10.12 -7.06 -2.11
CA TYR A 690 -10.91 -8.10 -1.45
C TYR A 690 -12.37 -7.62 -1.31
N THR A 691 -13.28 -8.51 -0.91
CA THR A 691 -14.64 -8.12 -0.49
C THR A 691 -14.59 -7.16 0.70
N ARG A 692 -15.65 -6.38 0.90
CA ARG A 692 -15.87 -5.53 2.08
C ARG A 692 -17.09 -6.02 2.85
N ASN A 693 -17.24 -5.59 4.12
CA ASN A 693 -18.48 -5.77 4.86
C ASN A 693 -19.67 -5.34 4.02
N VAL A 694 -20.73 -6.13 4.02
CA VAL A 694 -21.97 -5.75 3.35
C VAL A 694 -22.51 -4.44 3.97
N GLY A 695 -23.11 -3.59 3.14
CA GLY A 695 -23.56 -2.26 3.53
C GLY A 695 -22.46 -1.19 3.53
N SER A 696 -21.25 -1.51 3.05
CA SER A 696 -20.14 -0.55 2.97
C SER A 696 -20.45 0.65 2.07
N TYR A 697 -21.37 0.51 1.11
CA TYR A 697 -21.75 1.56 0.17
C TYR A 697 -23.19 2.03 0.40
N LEU A 698 -23.48 3.28 0.04
CA LEU A 698 -24.82 3.87 0.21
C LEU A 698 -25.89 3.04 -0.51
N PRO A 699 -27.09 2.90 0.08
CA PRO A 699 -28.18 2.22 -0.59
C PRO A 699 -28.62 2.99 -1.83
N ASN A 700 -29.16 2.26 -2.80
CA ASN A 700 -29.89 2.86 -3.91
C ASN A 700 -31.27 3.37 -3.46
N GLY A 701 -32.09 3.90 -4.37
CA GLY A 701 -33.40 4.47 -4.02
C GLY A 701 -34.44 3.49 -3.48
N TYR A 702 -34.18 2.18 -3.50
CA TYR A 702 -35.00 1.17 -2.83
C TYR A 702 -34.48 0.76 -1.45
N GLY A 703 -33.32 1.27 -1.01
CA GLY A 703 -32.69 0.83 0.24
C GLY A 703 -31.73 -0.34 0.09
N LEU A 704 -31.37 -0.73 -1.14
CA LEU A 704 -30.48 -1.86 -1.40
C LEU A 704 -29.02 -1.42 -1.46
N HIS A 705 -28.17 -2.11 -0.73
CA HIS A 705 -26.75 -1.83 -0.65
C HIS A 705 -25.93 -2.67 -1.63
N ASP A 706 -24.74 -2.15 -1.94
CA ASP A 706 -23.66 -2.83 -2.68
C ASP A 706 -24.02 -3.29 -4.12
N MET A 707 -25.19 -2.91 -4.63
CA MET A 707 -25.71 -3.27 -5.96
C MET A 707 -24.78 -2.92 -7.14
N GLY A 708 -23.85 -1.99 -6.95
CA GLY A 708 -22.87 -1.59 -7.97
C GLY A 708 -21.55 -2.35 -7.92
N GLY A 709 -21.36 -3.16 -6.89
CA GLY A 709 -20.23 -4.06 -6.74
C GLY A 709 -19.82 -4.31 -5.28
N ASN A 710 -19.47 -5.56 -5.03
CA ASN A 710 -18.67 -6.09 -3.93
C ASN A 710 -18.33 -7.52 -4.33
N VAL A 711 -19.38 -8.23 -4.73
CA VAL A 711 -19.35 -9.52 -5.42
C VAL A 711 -20.33 -9.48 -6.61
N TRP A 712 -20.04 -10.25 -7.64
CA TRP A 712 -21.06 -10.65 -8.60
C TRP A 712 -22.08 -11.52 -7.89
N GLU A 713 -23.35 -11.42 -8.28
CA GLU A 713 -24.43 -12.09 -7.58
C GLU A 713 -25.14 -13.12 -8.44
N LEU A 714 -25.23 -14.35 -7.92
CA LEU A 714 -25.86 -15.48 -8.57
C LEU A 714 -27.38 -15.27 -8.74
N CYS A 715 -27.90 -15.60 -9.91
CA CYS A 715 -29.33 -15.56 -10.25
C CYS A 715 -29.87 -16.96 -10.60
N LEU A 716 -31.20 -17.11 -10.65
CA LEU A 716 -31.87 -18.35 -11.05
C LEU A 716 -31.65 -18.71 -12.53
N ASP A 717 -31.60 -17.68 -13.37
CA ASP A 717 -31.68 -17.78 -14.82
C ASP A 717 -30.58 -18.65 -15.45
N GLU A 718 -31.00 -19.40 -16.46
CA GLU A 718 -30.08 -19.93 -17.46
C GLU A 718 -29.45 -18.81 -18.27
N TYR A 719 -28.12 -18.83 -18.37
CA TYR A 719 -27.46 -17.91 -19.27
C TYR A 719 -27.76 -18.26 -20.71
N ASN A 720 -28.59 -17.44 -21.34
CA ASN A 720 -28.87 -17.49 -22.77
C ASN A 720 -28.53 -16.15 -23.43
N LYS A 721 -27.60 -16.18 -24.40
CA LYS A 721 -27.14 -15.01 -25.15
C LYS A 721 -28.25 -14.26 -25.91
N ASN A 722 -29.31 -14.98 -26.28
CA ASN A 722 -30.45 -14.43 -27.04
C ASN A 722 -31.65 -14.08 -26.14
N PHE A 723 -31.53 -14.24 -24.82
CA PHE A 723 -32.65 -14.06 -23.90
C PHE A 723 -33.31 -12.69 -24.06
N TYR A 724 -32.54 -11.61 -24.08
CA TYR A 724 -33.05 -10.23 -24.22
C TYR A 724 -33.79 -9.97 -25.54
N ARG A 725 -33.55 -10.78 -26.59
CA ARG A 725 -34.25 -10.67 -27.88
C ARG A 725 -35.58 -11.44 -27.90
N ARG A 726 -35.78 -12.36 -26.96
CA ARG A 726 -36.86 -13.35 -26.96
C ARG A 726 -37.56 -13.48 -25.60
N SER A 727 -37.20 -12.62 -24.65
CA SER A 727 -37.68 -12.68 -23.27
C SER A 727 -39.20 -12.49 -23.24
N PRO A 728 -39.90 -13.23 -22.37
CA PRO A 728 -41.30 -12.94 -22.06
C PRO A 728 -41.48 -11.48 -21.63
N LYS A 729 -42.66 -10.91 -21.90
CA LYS A 729 -42.98 -9.55 -21.47
C LYS A 729 -43.29 -9.46 -19.98
N GLU A 730 -43.81 -10.54 -19.40
CA GLU A 730 -44.21 -10.62 -18.00
C GLU A 730 -43.31 -11.62 -17.28
N ASN A 731 -42.73 -11.20 -16.16
CA ASN A 731 -41.87 -12.02 -15.30
C ASN A 731 -40.82 -12.86 -16.06
N PRO A 732 -39.97 -12.21 -16.90
CA PRO A 732 -39.01 -12.94 -17.71
C PRO A 732 -38.00 -13.69 -16.84
N VAL A 733 -37.91 -15.00 -17.05
CA VAL A 733 -36.88 -15.88 -16.48
C VAL A 733 -36.43 -16.89 -17.54
N ALA A 734 -35.13 -17.07 -17.70
CA ALA A 734 -34.55 -17.97 -18.70
C ALA A 734 -34.38 -19.39 -18.15
N GLY A 735 -34.84 -20.40 -18.91
CA GLY A 735 -34.62 -21.82 -18.57
C GLY A 735 -35.40 -22.32 -17.34
N VAL A 736 -36.38 -21.54 -16.85
CA VAL A 736 -37.21 -21.88 -15.69
C VAL A 736 -38.67 -21.77 -16.09
N SER A 737 -39.37 -22.90 -16.19
CA SER A 737 -40.82 -22.91 -16.44
C SER A 737 -41.64 -22.81 -15.17
N ASP A 738 -41.09 -23.32 -14.05
CA ASP A 738 -41.69 -23.31 -12.73
C ASP A 738 -40.58 -23.11 -11.70
N ILE A 739 -40.62 -21.99 -10.99
CA ILE A 739 -39.60 -21.63 -9.98
C ILE A 739 -39.67 -22.57 -8.78
N GLU A 740 -40.87 -23.01 -8.37
CA GLU A 740 -41.02 -23.90 -7.21
C GLU A 740 -40.47 -25.28 -7.53
N ALA A 741 -40.76 -25.80 -8.73
CA ALA A 741 -40.17 -27.06 -9.20
C ALA A 741 -38.64 -26.99 -9.29
N LEU A 742 -38.09 -25.85 -9.75
CA LEU A 742 -36.65 -25.63 -9.76
C LEU A 742 -36.05 -25.62 -8.35
N ILE A 743 -36.71 -25.00 -7.37
CA ILE A 743 -36.24 -24.97 -5.97
C ILE A 743 -36.29 -26.39 -5.36
N GLU A 744 -37.23 -27.23 -5.78
CA GLU A 744 -37.29 -28.61 -5.30
C GLU A 744 -36.19 -29.51 -5.89
N ASP A 745 -35.84 -29.34 -7.17
CA ASP A 745 -34.88 -30.20 -7.89
C ASP A 745 -33.66 -29.43 -8.46
N PHE A 746 -33.15 -28.43 -7.74
CA PHE A 746 -32.06 -27.59 -8.26
C PHE A 746 -30.74 -28.36 -8.48
N THR A 747 -30.54 -29.51 -7.84
CA THR A 747 -29.32 -30.33 -7.97
C THR A 747 -29.23 -31.04 -9.33
N SER A 748 -30.32 -31.15 -10.09
CA SER A 748 -30.31 -31.73 -11.44
C SER A 748 -29.86 -30.73 -12.53
N VAL A 749 -29.73 -29.43 -12.19
CA VAL A 749 -29.45 -28.35 -13.15
C VAL A 749 -27.97 -28.32 -13.55
N GLN A 750 -27.68 -28.63 -14.81
CA GLN A 750 -26.30 -28.62 -15.35
C GLN A 750 -25.97 -27.39 -16.22
N THR A 751 -26.98 -26.62 -16.59
CA THR A 751 -26.86 -25.50 -17.53
C THR A 751 -26.19 -24.27 -16.90
N VAL A 752 -25.43 -23.51 -17.68
CA VAL A 752 -24.73 -22.28 -17.24
C VAL A 752 -25.73 -21.29 -16.62
N ARG A 753 -25.34 -20.64 -15.52
CA ARG A 753 -26.18 -19.72 -14.74
C ARG A 753 -25.77 -18.27 -14.96
N VAL A 754 -26.72 -17.36 -14.80
CA VAL A 754 -26.48 -15.92 -14.85
C VAL A 754 -25.90 -15.43 -13.52
N SER A 755 -24.91 -14.53 -13.61
CA SER A 755 -24.51 -13.66 -12.50
C SER A 755 -24.69 -12.18 -12.87
N ARG A 756 -25.01 -11.33 -11.90
CA ARG A 756 -25.32 -9.91 -12.11
C ARG A 756 -24.45 -8.99 -11.28
N GLY A 757 -24.30 -7.76 -11.75
CA GLY A 757 -23.56 -6.70 -11.05
C GLY A 757 -22.08 -6.61 -11.42
N GLY A 758 -21.23 -6.68 -10.41
CA GLY A 758 -19.79 -6.45 -10.50
C GLY A 758 -19.13 -6.73 -9.15
N SER A 759 -17.81 -6.74 -9.09
CA SER A 759 -17.10 -7.16 -7.89
C SER A 759 -15.82 -6.37 -7.69
N TRP A 760 -15.20 -6.57 -6.54
CA TRP A 760 -13.83 -6.10 -6.23
C TRP A 760 -12.81 -6.49 -7.32
N ASN A 761 -13.06 -7.51 -8.15
CA ASN A 761 -12.17 -7.93 -9.23
C ASN A 761 -12.56 -7.39 -10.63
N THR A 762 -13.66 -6.63 -10.76
CA THR A 762 -14.08 -6.06 -12.04
C THR A 762 -13.15 -4.92 -12.45
N ARG A 763 -12.40 -5.10 -13.56
CA ARG A 763 -11.40 -4.13 -14.03
C ARG A 763 -12.04 -2.88 -14.66
N ASN A 764 -11.47 -1.71 -14.38
CA ASN A 764 -11.65 -0.42 -15.06
C ASN A 764 -13.03 0.27 -14.99
N SER A 765 -14.10 -0.35 -14.45
CA SER A 765 -15.39 0.33 -14.23
C SER A 765 -16.28 -0.43 -13.24
N PRO A 766 -17.10 0.25 -12.40
CA PRO A 766 -18.11 -0.42 -11.58
C PRO A 766 -19.20 -1.06 -12.44
N ALA A 767 -20.01 -1.93 -11.82
CA ALA A 767 -21.10 -2.61 -12.51
C ALA A 767 -22.09 -1.60 -13.12
N GLN A 768 -22.39 -1.77 -14.40
CA GLN A 768 -23.60 -1.20 -14.97
C GLN A 768 -24.79 -2.02 -14.50
N ALA A 769 -25.97 -1.40 -14.34
CA ALA A 769 -27.15 -2.13 -13.87
C ALA A 769 -27.53 -3.30 -14.80
N ALA A 770 -27.21 -3.17 -16.10
CA ALA A 770 -27.45 -4.18 -17.13
C ALA A 770 -26.29 -5.18 -17.33
N SER A 771 -25.21 -5.09 -16.53
CA SER A 771 -24.08 -6.02 -16.61
C SER A 771 -24.51 -7.43 -16.25
N ARG A 772 -24.16 -8.40 -17.10
CA ARG A 772 -24.41 -9.84 -16.89
C ARG A 772 -23.16 -10.65 -17.14
N GLY A 773 -22.88 -11.58 -16.24
CA GLY A 773 -21.88 -12.62 -16.34
C GLY A 773 -22.53 -13.99 -16.51
N ASN A 774 -21.70 -14.99 -16.75
CA ASN A 774 -22.13 -16.37 -16.88
C ASN A 774 -21.05 -17.31 -16.38
N ASP A 775 -21.46 -18.33 -15.64
CA ASP A 775 -20.57 -19.33 -15.06
C ASP A 775 -21.29 -20.67 -14.89
N THR A 776 -20.54 -21.76 -14.79
CA THR A 776 -21.11 -23.08 -14.46
C THR A 776 -21.70 -23.07 -13.05
N PRO A 777 -22.73 -23.89 -12.76
CA PRO A 777 -23.33 -23.94 -11.43
C PRO A 777 -22.34 -24.41 -10.35
N THR A 778 -21.24 -25.07 -10.72
CA THR A 778 -20.16 -25.54 -9.84
C THR A 778 -19.08 -24.48 -9.52
N ASN A 779 -19.05 -23.35 -10.22
CA ASN A 779 -18.01 -22.34 -10.10
C ASN A 779 -17.97 -21.75 -8.68
N THR A 780 -16.80 -21.72 -8.03
CA THR A 780 -16.62 -21.17 -6.68
C THR A 780 -15.56 -20.07 -6.64
N ASN A 781 -15.75 -19.00 -7.42
CA ASN A 781 -14.78 -17.91 -7.47
C ASN A 781 -14.81 -16.97 -6.24
N SER A 782 -13.71 -16.25 -6.02
CA SER A 782 -13.50 -15.32 -4.89
C SER A 782 -14.24 -13.99 -5.00
N TRP A 783 -14.92 -13.77 -6.12
CA TRP A 783 -15.67 -12.54 -6.42
C TRP A 783 -17.15 -12.81 -6.72
N LEU A 784 -17.62 -14.04 -6.46
CA LEU A 784 -18.98 -14.48 -6.69
C LEU A 784 -19.64 -14.80 -5.35
N GLY A 785 -20.77 -14.14 -5.09
CA GLY A 785 -21.61 -14.34 -3.93
C GLY A 785 -23.09 -14.28 -4.35
N PHE A 786 -23.99 -13.98 -3.42
CA PHE A 786 -25.42 -13.93 -3.71
C PHE A 786 -26.22 -13.18 -2.65
N ARG A 787 -27.44 -12.80 -3.02
CA ARG A 787 -28.50 -12.35 -2.10
C ARG A 787 -29.79 -13.10 -2.42
N CYS A 788 -30.75 -13.14 -1.50
CA CYS A 788 -32.00 -13.86 -1.72
C CYS A 788 -33.15 -12.92 -2.12
N ALA A 789 -34.15 -13.49 -2.78
CA ALA A 789 -35.42 -12.88 -3.15
C ALA A 789 -36.58 -13.79 -2.73
N LYS A 790 -37.78 -13.21 -2.67
CA LYS A 790 -39.03 -13.93 -2.36
C LYS A 790 -40.16 -13.33 -3.18
N SER A 791 -40.96 -14.18 -3.82
CA SER A 791 -42.16 -13.76 -4.54
C SER A 791 -43.21 -13.20 -3.56
N ALA A 792 -43.96 -12.17 -3.96
CA ALA A 792 -45.09 -11.72 -3.16
C ALA A 792 -46.20 -12.79 -3.11
N PRO A 793 -46.96 -12.91 -1.99
CA PRO A 793 -48.09 -13.83 -1.91
C PRO A 793 -49.13 -13.53 -3.01
N ARG A 794 -49.67 -14.56 -3.64
CA ARG A 794 -50.76 -14.38 -4.62
C ARG A 794 -52.00 -13.87 -3.88
N GLN A 795 -52.74 -12.92 -4.47
CA GLN A 795 -53.94 -12.33 -3.86
C GLN A 795 -55.04 -13.35 -3.45
N GLN A 796 -54.99 -14.58 -3.96
CA GLN A 796 -55.90 -15.66 -3.54
C GLN A 796 -55.54 -16.28 -2.18
N ASP A 797 -54.29 -16.22 -1.74
CA ASP A 797 -53.84 -16.80 -0.46
C ASP A 797 -54.12 -15.87 0.74
N ALA A 798 -54.30 -14.57 0.49
CA ALA A 798 -54.66 -13.59 1.52
C ALA A 798 -56.13 -13.73 2.00
N ALA A 799 -56.98 -14.44 1.24
CA ALA A 799 -58.37 -14.70 1.62
C ALA A 799 -58.54 -15.94 2.53
N ALA A 800 -57.46 -16.68 2.82
CA ALA A 800 -57.50 -17.91 3.61
C ALA A 800 -56.99 -17.76 5.06
N ALA A 801 -56.64 -16.54 5.50
CA ALA A 801 -56.34 -16.31 6.91
C ALA A 801 -57.65 -16.31 7.72
N PRO A 802 -57.78 -17.14 8.78
CA PRO A 802 -58.98 -17.14 9.60
C PRO A 802 -59.08 -15.79 10.33
N THR A 803 -60.15 -15.05 10.05
CA THR A 803 -60.58 -13.93 10.86
C THR A 803 -60.93 -14.47 12.24
N SER A 804 -60.04 -14.26 13.22
CA SER A 804 -60.39 -14.43 14.62
C SER A 804 -61.30 -13.27 15.03
N ASP A 805 -62.59 -13.45 14.80
CA ASP A 805 -63.63 -12.84 15.61
C ASP A 805 -63.53 -13.40 17.03
N THR A 806 -63.17 -12.56 17.98
CA THR A 806 -63.89 -12.47 19.27
C THR A 806 -63.61 -11.11 19.88
N ALA A 807 -64.66 -10.30 19.88
CA ALA A 807 -64.83 -9.18 20.78
C ALA A 807 -65.09 -9.70 22.21
N GLU A 808 -64.32 -9.22 23.18
CA GLU A 808 -64.75 -8.66 24.48
C GLU A 808 -63.57 -7.98 25.18
#